data_AF-A0A369LT95-F1
#
_entry.id   AF-A0A369LT95-F1
#
_cell.length_a   1.000
_cell.length_b   1.000
_cell.length_c   1.000
_cell.angle_alpha   90.00
_cell.angle_beta   90.00
_cell.angle_gamma   90.00
#
_symmetry.space_group_name_H-M   'P 1'
#
loop_
_entity.id
_entity.type
_entity.pdbx_description
1 polymer ?
#
loop_
_entity_poly.entity_id
_entity_poly.type
_entity_poly.pdbx_seq_one_letter_code
_entity_poly.pdbx_strand_id
1 'polypeptide(L)'
;MRNRLLGVAVSVALCAGLCPAPALAAEASAFDRVVERFAAKDSAALQRVDQASGNMSALFDKSVFSSGIMPFANGGAFPEKFDLRDGDSNGFGESLVTPVKLQNPWSTCWSFGTANAAESSIIAESGYYTAENLDLSELQVGWFAVTALPDDDEFYPAQRGEGRHWVSTTTGESIDDAIGSYRLDAGGSAALATSVLASGTGPLLEEYAPYKGKGEIKQPMGSDKWCYSPQDDWSLDDEDRYAYTFELENTFVLPDSANANPEGVEAIKGELTAGRATTAAIYADMSVPGQAGPSTYINPASWAHYTCDENTGITHLVSIVGWDNAYSRYLFEPGLTTDEGELDAQYFVDGDVTKELNEQGRAIADASNRIPSVDGAWIVKNSWGSAEEDSPNWGDWGIDGSGYFYLSYCDKSICMVETFDFDITASEAEIESIIIDQHDFMTTSGYNDMFASEIGVDDVAMANVFTASSDQMLRAVGVATGTPGTTVEVQVYRLNEGFESPVDGTPVLDVPETATFEYGGYHRIELREFGVDDDDFVMEEGQPYSVVVTQRAGGEGGSSYMQAGMGNSLNNPSPAFSPSVAGAASYSVGIVNPGESYAGARRGANDDYEWEDWSDVVRSIEASSEGKVEYDNFSIKAYSDPVTIEEPTVPEEPTVPVAPEGPDGPANSDASASDASALAKTGDRAQPGLPIFLIEFSALGALAAFAAMRRTGRCQR
;
A
#
# COMPACT_ATOMS: atom_id res chain seq x y z
N MET A 1 40.12 63.77 64.80
CA MET A 1 38.99 63.71 65.75
C MET A 1 37.70 63.55 64.97
N ARG A 2 36.92 62.51 65.32
CA ARG A 2 35.45 62.38 65.20
C ARG A 2 34.79 62.61 63.82
N ASN A 3 34.23 61.51 63.29
CA ASN A 3 32.77 61.27 63.10
C ASN A 3 31.94 62.50 62.68
N ARG A 4 31.12 62.49 61.61
CA ARG A 4 30.12 61.46 61.24
C ARG A 4 29.32 61.94 60.00
N LEU A 5 28.65 60.98 59.34
CA LEU A 5 27.37 61.07 58.60
C LEU A 5 27.35 61.28 57.06
N LEU A 6 27.05 60.15 56.39
CA LEU A 6 25.93 59.90 55.45
C LEU A 6 25.68 60.87 54.27
N GLY A 7 25.70 60.31 53.06
CA GLY A 7 25.05 60.84 51.86
C GLY A 7 25.43 60.03 50.62
N VAL A 8 24.44 59.52 49.90
CA VAL A 8 24.47 58.37 48.98
C VAL A 8 24.74 58.76 47.51
N ALA A 9 25.50 57.88 46.83
CA ALA A 9 25.52 57.49 45.40
C ALA A 9 25.83 58.48 44.26
N VAL A 10 26.70 58.01 43.36
CA VAL A 10 26.60 57.87 41.88
C VAL A 10 28.06 57.88 41.36
N SER A 11 28.72 56.73 41.21
CA SER A 11 28.67 55.79 40.07
C SER A 11 29.22 56.36 38.75
N VAL A 12 30.55 56.32 38.55
CA VAL A 12 31.21 56.05 37.25
C VAL A 12 32.60 55.48 37.53
N ALA A 13 32.99 54.46 36.76
CA ALA A 13 34.33 53.85 36.62
C ALA A 13 34.54 52.48 37.31
N LEU A 14 33.87 51.45 36.78
CA LEU A 14 34.42 50.08 36.68
C LEU A 14 33.59 49.25 35.69
N CYS A 15 33.86 49.42 34.40
CA CYS A 15 33.36 48.55 33.33
C CYS A 15 34.44 48.50 32.23
N ALA A 16 35.49 47.72 32.48
CA ALA A 16 36.45 47.30 31.46
C ALA A 16 36.96 45.92 31.86
N GLY A 17 36.41 44.88 31.25
CA GLY A 17 36.81 43.49 31.47
C GLY A 17 35.60 42.59 31.66
N LEU A 18 34.97 42.24 30.53
CA LEU A 18 34.15 41.03 30.27
C LEU A 18 33.49 41.26 28.90
N CYS A 19 34.25 41.09 27.81
CA CYS A 19 33.63 40.78 26.53
C CYS A 19 33.31 39.28 26.57
N PRO A 20 32.05 38.84 26.41
CA PRO A 20 31.78 37.46 26.08
C PRO A 20 32.38 37.21 24.70
N ALA A 21 33.26 36.22 24.60
CA ALA A 21 33.53 35.62 23.30
C ALA A 21 32.18 35.17 22.72
N PRO A 22 31.89 35.36 21.42
CA PRO A 22 30.74 34.70 20.84
C PRO A 22 30.95 33.20 21.05
N ALA A 23 30.09 32.57 21.85
CA ALA A 23 29.91 31.13 21.74
C ALA A 23 29.50 30.90 20.30
N LEU A 24 30.41 30.37 19.48
CA LEU A 24 30.03 29.72 18.25
C LEU A 24 29.01 28.67 18.68
N ALA A 25 27.74 28.88 18.34
CA ALA A 25 26.79 27.79 18.37
C ALA A 25 27.45 26.66 17.57
N ALA A 26 27.59 25.48 18.17
CA ALA A 26 28.01 24.31 17.42
C ALA A 26 27.07 24.22 16.20
N GLU A 27 27.62 24.00 15.01
CA GLU A 27 26.76 23.70 13.87
C GLU A 27 25.90 22.50 14.25
N ALA A 28 24.59 22.62 14.09
CA ALA A 28 23.65 21.54 14.33
C ALA A 28 24.13 20.29 13.57
N SER A 29 23.99 19.11 14.18
CA SER A 29 24.32 17.86 13.52
C SER A 29 23.44 17.67 12.26
N ALA A 30 23.77 16.70 11.41
CA ALA A 30 22.87 16.35 10.31
C ALA A 30 21.50 15.92 10.84
N PHE A 31 21.48 15.12 11.91
CA PHE A 31 20.28 14.58 12.54
C PHE A 31 19.45 15.61 13.30
N ASP A 32 20.06 16.64 13.88
CA ASP A 32 19.32 17.79 14.43
C ASP A 32 18.45 18.43 13.33
N ARG A 33 18.99 18.54 12.10
CA ARG A 33 18.25 19.08 10.96
C ARG A 33 17.23 18.10 10.39
N VAL A 34 17.47 16.79 10.48
CA VAL A 34 16.45 15.76 10.17
C VAL A 34 15.23 15.98 11.07
N VAL A 35 15.44 16.00 12.38
CA VAL A 35 14.37 16.20 13.38
C VAL A 35 13.62 17.51 13.13
N GLU A 36 14.34 18.62 12.96
CA GLU A 36 13.74 19.93 12.66
C GLU A 36 12.90 19.89 11.38
N ARG A 37 13.34 19.15 10.35
CA ARG A 37 12.64 19.12 9.06
C ARG A 37 11.37 18.28 9.12
N PHE A 38 11.42 17.09 9.70
CA PHE A 38 10.23 16.26 9.91
C PHE A 38 9.20 16.98 10.81
N ALA A 39 9.62 17.55 11.94
CA ALA A 39 8.72 18.29 12.83
C ALA A 39 8.08 19.52 12.15
N ALA A 40 8.82 20.20 11.26
CA ALA A 40 8.27 21.30 10.46
C ALA A 40 7.23 20.82 9.44
N LYS A 41 7.43 19.65 8.82
CA LYS A 41 6.45 19.03 7.91
C LYS A 41 5.19 18.61 8.67
N ASP A 42 5.32 18.01 9.85
CA ASP A 42 4.19 17.67 10.73
C ASP A 42 3.34 18.91 11.07
N SER A 43 4.02 19.97 11.50
CA SER A 43 3.38 21.24 11.84
C SER A 43 2.63 21.85 10.65
N ALA A 44 3.17 21.72 9.43
CA ALA A 44 2.52 22.19 8.21
C ALA A 44 1.33 21.30 7.81
N ALA A 45 1.46 19.98 7.95
CA ALA A 45 0.38 19.03 7.68
C ALA A 45 -0.83 19.27 8.60
N LEU A 46 -0.60 19.43 9.89
CA LEU A 46 -1.65 19.73 10.87
C LEU A 46 -2.34 21.08 10.56
N GLN A 47 -1.60 22.11 10.15
CA GLN A 47 -2.20 23.37 9.74
C GLN A 47 -3.10 23.24 8.51
N ARG A 48 -2.77 22.36 7.56
CA ARG A 48 -3.62 22.11 6.38
C ARG A 48 -4.93 21.44 6.78
N VAL A 49 -4.92 20.52 7.74
CA VAL A 49 -6.16 19.91 8.28
C VAL A 49 -7.07 20.93 8.92
N ASP A 50 -6.50 21.77 9.79
CA ASP A 50 -7.25 22.82 10.47
C ASP A 50 -7.90 23.79 9.45
N GLN A 51 -7.16 24.13 8.38
CA GLN A 51 -7.65 24.97 7.30
C GLN A 51 -8.70 24.28 6.43
N ALA A 52 -8.61 22.95 6.26
CA ALA A 52 -9.54 22.14 5.49
C ALA A 52 -10.74 21.65 6.32
N SER A 53 -11.06 22.33 7.44
CA SER A 53 -12.20 22.01 8.33
C SER A 53 -12.19 20.56 8.84
N GLY A 54 -11.01 19.97 9.07
CA GLY A 54 -10.87 18.60 9.52
C GLY A 54 -10.82 17.55 8.41
N ASN A 55 -10.66 17.96 7.14
CA ASN A 55 -10.42 17.00 6.06
C ASN A 55 -9.01 16.39 6.21
N MET A 56 -8.98 15.16 6.70
CA MET A 56 -7.74 14.42 6.99
C MET A 56 -6.94 14.07 5.73
N SER A 57 -7.53 14.13 4.53
CA SER A 57 -6.78 13.97 3.28
C SER A 57 -5.74 15.06 3.03
N ALA A 58 -5.82 16.18 3.77
CA ALA A 58 -4.86 17.27 3.74
C ALA A 58 -3.62 17.04 4.63
N LEU A 59 -3.64 16.02 5.50
CA LEU A 59 -2.47 15.57 6.25
C LEU A 59 -1.42 15.01 5.30
N PHE A 60 -1.85 14.19 4.36
CA PHE A 60 -0.97 13.40 3.54
C PHE A 60 -0.35 14.26 2.46
N ASP A 61 0.99 14.25 2.39
CA ASP A 61 1.68 14.81 1.25
C ASP A 61 1.40 13.93 0.03
N LYS A 62 0.38 14.32 -0.73
CA LYS A 62 0.02 13.64 -1.98
C LYS A 62 0.87 14.10 -3.16
N SER A 63 1.85 15.01 -2.96
CA SER A 63 2.74 15.42 -4.06
C SER A 63 3.58 14.26 -4.57
N VAL A 64 3.92 13.35 -3.66
CA VAL A 64 4.44 12.00 -3.88
C VAL A 64 3.63 11.24 -4.94
N PHE A 65 2.31 11.35 -4.85
CA PHE A 65 1.34 10.71 -5.73
C PHE A 65 0.90 11.60 -6.91
N SER A 66 1.48 12.79 -7.10
CA SER A 66 0.98 13.79 -8.06
C SER A 66 2.06 14.49 -8.91
N SER A 67 3.35 14.14 -8.78
CA SER A 67 4.43 14.94 -9.40
C SER A 67 5.38 14.16 -10.32
N GLY A 68 4.94 13.03 -10.86
CA GLY A 68 5.73 12.27 -11.82
C GLY A 68 5.74 12.84 -13.22
N ILE A 69 6.74 13.67 -13.51
CA ILE A 69 7.11 13.98 -14.89
C ILE A 69 8.28 13.06 -15.28
N MET A 70 7.93 11.90 -15.82
CA MET A 70 8.73 11.30 -16.89
C MET A 70 7.81 11.26 -18.11
N PRO A 71 8.19 11.87 -19.25
CA PRO A 71 7.40 11.75 -20.46
C PRO A 71 7.34 10.27 -20.85
N PHE A 72 6.12 9.76 -20.98
CA PHE A 72 5.81 8.40 -21.40
C PHE A 72 6.76 7.94 -22.53
N ALA A 73 7.58 6.92 -22.27
CA ALA A 73 8.61 6.48 -23.21
C ALA A 73 8.05 5.69 -24.42
N ASN A 74 6.75 5.38 -24.42
CA ASN A 74 6.10 4.69 -25.53
C ASN A 74 5.40 5.69 -26.46
N GLY A 75 6.12 6.15 -27.49
CA GLY A 75 5.58 7.01 -28.56
C GLY A 75 4.56 6.32 -29.51
N GLY A 76 3.81 5.33 -29.02
CA GLY A 76 2.71 4.69 -29.75
C GLY A 76 1.41 5.44 -29.52
N ALA A 77 0.64 5.68 -30.60
CA ALA A 77 -0.69 6.25 -30.45
C ALA A 77 -1.63 5.23 -29.80
N PHE A 78 -2.22 5.57 -28.65
CA PHE A 78 -3.31 4.80 -28.06
C PHE A 78 -4.51 4.73 -29.01
N PRO A 79 -5.28 3.62 -29.03
CA PRO A 79 -6.51 3.54 -29.81
C PRO A 79 -7.54 4.58 -29.32
N GLU A 80 -8.47 4.94 -30.20
CA GLU A 80 -9.53 5.91 -29.90
C GLU A 80 -10.45 5.43 -28.77
N LYS A 81 -10.65 4.11 -28.70
CA LYS A 81 -11.43 3.41 -27.68
C LYS A 81 -10.71 2.14 -27.25
N PHE A 82 -10.82 1.80 -25.98
CA PHE A 82 -10.27 0.57 -25.40
C PHE A 82 -11.12 0.14 -24.21
N ASP A 83 -11.27 -1.16 -24.02
CA ASP A 83 -12.11 -1.72 -22.98
C ASP A 83 -11.54 -3.08 -22.56
N LEU A 84 -11.19 -3.23 -21.27
CA LEU A 84 -10.67 -4.48 -20.72
C LEU A 84 -11.71 -5.61 -20.73
N ARG A 85 -13.00 -5.29 -20.89
CA ARG A 85 -14.09 -6.26 -21.02
C ARG A 85 -14.11 -6.92 -22.42
N ASP A 86 -13.54 -6.24 -23.42
CA ASP A 86 -13.50 -6.71 -24.81
C ASP A 86 -12.13 -7.33 -25.16
N GLY A 87 -11.92 -8.54 -24.63
CA GLY A 87 -10.70 -9.32 -24.82
C GLY A 87 -10.26 -9.54 -26.27
N ASP A 88 -11.22 -9.70 -27.17
CA ASP A 88 -10.92 -9.95 -28.57
C ASP A 88 -10.35 -8.70 -29.26
N SER A 89 -10.93 -7.53 -28.97
CA SER A 89 -10.51 -6.26 -29.59
C SER A 89 -9.21 -5.70 -29.02
N ASN A 90 -8.87 -6.03 -27.76
CA ASN A 90 -7.69 -5.53 -27.08
C ASN A 90 -6.47 -6.48 -27.17
N GLY A 91 -6.65 -7.71 -27.66
CA GLY A 91 -5.57 -8.67 -27.91
C GLY A 91 -5.30 -9.66 -26.77
N PHE A 92 -6.09 -9.63 -25.70
CA PHE A 92 -6.00 -10.58 -24.59
C PHE A 92 -6.79 -11.88 -24.84
N GLY A 93 -7.75 -11.86 -25.77
CA GLY A 93 -8.56 -13.02 -26.16
C GLY A 93 -9.73 -13.34 -25.22
N GLU A 94 -9.81 -12.66 -24.07
CA GLU A 94 -10.90 -12.78 -23.09
C GLU A 94 -11.04 -11.52 -22.22
N SER A 95 -12.17 -11.38 -21.52
CA SER A 95 -12.36 -10.27 -20.57
C SER A 95 -11.33 -10.35 -19.46
N LEU A 96 -10.69 -9.23 -19.15
CA LEU A 96 -9.81 -9.07 -17.99
C LEU A 96 -10.54 -8.50 -16.77
N VAL A 97 -11.87 -8.36 -16.86
CA VAL A 97 -12.68 -7.73 -15.81
C VAL A 97 -13.70 -8.73 -15.30
N THR A 98 -13.61 -9.03 -14.01
CA THR A 98 -14.56 -9.86 -13.24
C THR A 98 -15.93 -9.17 -13.09
N PRO A 99 -16.98 -9.88 -12.66
CA PRO A 99 -18.29 -9.28 -12.41
C PRO A 99 -18.31 -8.12 -11.40
N VAL A 100 -19.34 -7.28 -11.45
CA VAL A 100 -19.53 -6.18 -10.51
C VAL A 100 -20.12 -6.69 -9.20
N LYS A 101 -19.30 -6.73 -8.14
CA LYS A 101 -19.69 -7.15 -6.79
C LYS A 101 -20.39 -6.03 -6.00
N LEU A 102 -20.81 -6.32 -4.75
CA LEU A 102 -21.55 -5.40 -3.89
C LEU A 102 -20.82 -5.10 -2.57
N GLN A 103 -20.44 -3.84 -2.35
CA GLN A 103 -19.78 -3.38 -1.12
C GLN A 103 -20.67 -3.25 0.12
N ASN A 104 -22.00 -3.29 -0.04
CA ASN A 104 -22.88 -3.15 1.11
C ASN A 104 -22.71 -4.35 2.07
N PRO A 105 -22.71 -4.10 3.39
CA PRO A 105 -23.22 -2.89 4.03
C PRO A 105 -22.16 -1.82 4.35
N TRP A 106 -20.90 -2.02 3.95
CA TRP A 106 -19.78 -1.24 4.47
C TRP A 106 -19.25 -0.17 3.52
N SER A 107 -18.56 0.82 4.08
CA SER A 107 -17.84 1.87 3.35
C SER A 107 -16.48 1.38 2.81
N THR A 108 -16.48 0.27 2.08
CA THR A 108 -15.28 -0.48 1.65
C THR A 108 -14.99 -0.42 0.15
N CYS A 109 -15.55 0.55 -0.57
CA CYS A 109 -15.32 0.72 -2.02
C CYS A 109 -13.84 0.71 -2.43
N TRP A 110 -12.96 1.20 -1.55
CA TRP A 110 -11.51 1.16 -1.72
C TRP A 110 -10.93 -0.26 -1.77
N SER A 111 -11.47 -1.19 -0.97
CA SER A 111 -11.10 -2.61 -1.03
C SER A 111 -11.58 -3.27 -2.32
N PHE A 112 -12.84 -3.01 -2.73
CA PHE A 112 -13.38 -3.48 -4.02
C PHE A 112 -12.61 -2.95 -5.21
N GLY A 113 -12.26 -1.66 -5.20
CA GLY A 113 -11.46 -1.07 -6.26
C GLY A 113 -10.08 -1.72 -6.38
N THR A 114 -9.47 -2.04 -5.24
CA THR A 114 -8.18 -2.74 -5.15
C THR A 114 -8.30 -4.15 -5.72
N ALA A 115 -9.29 -4.94 -5.25
CA ALA A 115 -9.52 -6.29 -5.74
C ALA A 115 -9.75 -6.32 -7.26
N ASN A 116 -10.59 -5.42 -7.78
CA ASN A 116 -10.80 -5.27 -9.22
C ASN A 116 -9.51 -4.96 -10.01
N ALA A 117 -8.65 -4.08 -9.48
CA ALA A 117 -7.37 -3.73 -10.12
C ALA A 117 -6.41 -4.93 -10.11
N ALA A 118 -6.29 -5.60 -8.96
CA ALA A 118 -5.49 -6.80 -8.79
C ALA A 118 -5.95 -7.96 -9.70
N GLU A 119 -7.25 -8.24 -9.74
CA GLU A 119 -7.84 -9.29 -10.58
C GLU A 119 -7.48 -9.09 -12.04
N SER A 120 -7.59 -7.86 -12.56
CA SER A 120 -7.28 -7.59 -13.97
C SER A 120 -5.80 -7.85 -14.30
N SER A 121 -4.88 -7.46 -13.41
CA SER A 121 -3.44 -7.71 -13.61
C SER A 121 -3.14 -9.20 -13.60
N ILE A 122 -3.66 -9.92 -12.59
CA ILE A 122 -3.46 -11.38 -12.47
C ILE A 122 -4.03 -12.13 -13.68
N ILE A 123 -5.22 -11.77 -14.16
CA ILE A 123 -5.81 -12.41 -15.35
C ILE A 123 -4.93 -12.14 -16.57
N ALA A 124 -4.49 -10.89 -16.76
CA ALA A 124 -3.69 -10.49 -17.92
C ALA A 124 -2.37 -11.27 -18.03
N GLU A 125 -1.74 -11.56 -16.89
CA GLU A 125 -0.40 -12.16 -16.86
C GLU A 125 -0.43 -13.68 -16.71
N SER A 126 -1.37 -14.23 -15.94
CA SER A 126 -1.37 -15.64 -15.52
C SER A 126 -1.44 -16.61 -16.71
N GLY A 127 -2.29 -16.31 -17.69
CA GLY A 127 -2.62 -17.24 -18.78
C GLY A 127 -3.40 -18.48 -18.33
N TYR A 128 -3.92 -18.50 -17.10
CA TYR A 128 -4.75 -19.59 -16.55
C TYR A 128 -5.94 -19.09 -15.70
N TYR A 129 -5.83 -17.93 -15.05
CA TYR A 129 -6.99 -17.24 -14.50
C TYR A 129 -7.74 -16.49 -15.60
N THR A 130 -9.03 -16.35 -15.39
CA THR A 130 -10.01 -15.73 -16.30
C THR A 130 -10.97 -14.91 -15.45
N ALA A 131 -11.72 -14.00 -16.07
CA ALA A 131 -12.78 -13.26 -15.37
C ALA A 131 -13.89 -14.15 -14.78
N GLU A 132 -13.99 -15.44 -15.18
CA GLU A 132 -14.98 -16.38 -14.69
C GLU A 132 -14.54 -17.17 -13.45
N ASN A 133 -13.23 -17.26 -13.16
CA ASN A 133 -12.69 -18.14 -12.11
C ASN A 133 -11.76 -17.45 -11.10
N LEU A 134 -11.47 -16.16 -11.28
CA LEU A 134 -10.76 -15.36 -10.29
C LEU A 134 -11.75 -14.45 -9.56
N ASP A 135 -11.72 -14.52 -8.24
CA ASP A 135 -12.53 -13.71 -7.33
C ASP A 135 -11.71 -13.49 -6.06
N LEU A 136 -11.19 -12.28 -5.85
CA LEU A 136 -10.35 -11.93 -4.70
C LEU A 136 -11.19 -11.40 -3.52
N SER A 137 -10.73 -11.67 -2.29
CA SER A 137 -11.40 -11.25 -1.06
C SER A 137 -11.22 -9.76 -0.77
N GLU A 138 -12.30 -8.99 -0.87
CA GLU A 138 -12.31 -7.61 -0.38
C GLU A 138 -12.34 -7.52 1.15
N LEU A 139 -12.87 -8.55 1.83
CA LEU A 139 -12.98 -8.52 3.28
C LEU A 139 -11.61 -8.60 3.94
N GLN A 140 -10.68 -9.40 3.40
CA GLN A 140 -9.33 -9.55 3.95
C GLN A 140 -8.58 -8.22 3.98
N VAL A 141 -8.46 -7.56 2.82
CA VAL A 141 -7.83 -6.23 2.71
C VAL A 141 -8.56 -5.21 3.59
N GLY A 142 -9.89 -5.23 3.56
CA GLY A 142 -10.73 -4.31 4.34
C GLY A 142 -10.56 -4.45 5.85
N TRP A 143 -10.47 -5.67 6.37
CA TRP A 143 -10.38 -5.98 7.79
C TRP A 143 -9.00 -5.69 8.37
N PHE A 144 -7.95 -6.15 7.69
CA PHE A 144 -6.58 -6.02 8.17
C PHE A 144 -6.00 -4.60 8.02
N ALA A 145 -6.62 -3.76 7.19
CA ALA A 145 -6.33 -2.33 7.15
C ALA A 145 -6.82 -1.53 8.36
N VAL A 146 -7.74 -2.09 9.16
CA VAL A 146 -8.41 -1.38 10.25
C VAL A 146 -8.31 -2.10 11.59
N THR A 147 -7.38 -3.04 11.69
CA THR A 147 -7.07 -3.84 12.87
C THR A 147 -5.56 -3.84 13.10
N ALA A 148 -5.15 -3.76 14.37
CA ALA A 148 -3.77 -3.94 14.77
C ALA A 148 -3.36 -5.42 14.74
N LEU A 149 -2.05 -5.67 14.78
CA LEU A 149 -1.49 -6.98 15.11
C LEU A 149 -1.92 -7.40 16.52
N PRO A 150 -2.20 -8.69 16.75
CA PRO A 150 -2.61 -9.17 18.06
C PRO A 150 -1.49 -9.04 19.10
N ASP A 151 -1.88 -8.87 20.37
CA ASP A 151 -0.93 -8.75 21.50
C ASP A 151 -0.10 -10.03 21.73
N ASP A 152 -0.54 -11.16 21.19
CA ASP A 152 0.12 -12.46 21.27
C ASP A 152 0.71 -12.93 19.94
N ASP A 153 0.90 -12.03 18.97
CA ASP A 153 1.46 -12.35 17.65
C ASP A 153 2.76 -13.17 17.76
N GLU A 154 2.77 -14.34 17.10
CA GLU A 154 3.87 -15.30 17.13
C GLU A 154 4.88 -15.07 16.00
N PHE A 155 4.47 -14.42 14.90
CA PHE A 155 5.30 -14.21 13.71
C PHE A 155 6.17 -12.96 13.86
N TYR A 156 5.61 -11.88 14.40
CA TYR A 156 6.27 -10.59 14.60
C TYR A 156 6.12 -10.12 16.06
N PRO A 157 6.73 -10.83 17.03
CA PRO A 157 6.58 -10.53 18.45
C PRO A 157 7.10 -9.15 18.86
N ALA A 158 8.01 -8.57 18.08
CA ALA A 158 8.52 -7.20 18.30
C ALA A 158 7.50 -6.11 17.91
N GLN A 159 6.53 -6.44 17.05
CA GLN A 159 5.53 -5.53 16.48
C GLN A 159 4.11 -5.77 17.02
N ARG A 160 3.97 -6.45 18.16
CA ARG A 160 2.67 -6.72 18.80
C ARG A 160 1.92 -5.43 19.12
N GLY A 161 0.66 -5.35 18.69
CA GLY A 161 -0.17 -4.16 18.86
C GLY A 161 0.13 -3.04 17.85
N GLU A 162 0.99 -3.25 16.85
CA GLU A 162 1.18 -2.30 15.76
C GLU A 162 -0.04 -2.27 14.82
N GLY A 163 -0.41 -1.10 14.31
CA GLY A 163 -1.50 -0.95 13.33
C GLY A 163 -2.58 0.04 13.77
N ARG A 164 -3.84 -0.22 13.38
CA ARG A 164 -4.96 0.73 13.60
C ARG A 164 -5.80 0.37 14.81
N HIS A 165 -6.01 1.36 15.67
CA HIS A 165 -6.80 1.29 16.90
C HIS A 165 -7.94 2.30 16.94
N TRP A 166 -8.87 2.08 17.87
CA TRP A 166 -10.11 2.85 17.98
C TRP A 166 -10.36 3.35 19.39
N VAL A 167 -10.78 4.62 19.51
CA VAL A 167 -11.20 5.27 20.76
C VAL A 167 -12.58 5.91 20.65
N SER A 168 -13.25 6.04 21.79
CA SER A 168 -14.45 6.87 21.94
C SER A 168 -14.09 8.35 21.87
N THR A 169 -14.74 9.12 21.00
CA THR A 169 -14.56 10.58 20.92
C THR A 169 -15.12 11.30 22.16
N THR A 170 -15.89 10.62 23.00
CA THR A 170 -16.47 11.19 24.22
C THR A 170 -15.62 10.91 25.47
N THR A 171 -15.09 9.70 25.60
CA THR A 171 -14.35 9.26 26.80
C THR A 171 -12.84 9.20 26.59
N GLY A 172 -12.37 9.06 25.35
CA GLY A 172 -10.97 8.81 25.01
C GLY A 172 -10.49 7.40 25.33
N GLU A 173 -11.39 6.50 25.76
CA GLU A 173 -11.07 5.11 26.07
C GLU A 173 -11.06 4.26 24.80
N SER A 174 -10.22 3.21 24.77
CA SER A 174 -10.23 2.23 23.68
C SER A 174 -11.62 1.58 23.56
N ILE A 175 -12.02 1.38 22.31
CA ILE A 175 -13.27 0.72 21.92
C ILE A 175 -13.03 -0.38 20.88
N ASP A 176 -11.81 -0.89 20.74
CA ASP A 176 -11.46 -1.89 19.71
C ASP A 176 -12.41 -3.11 19.76
N ASP A 177 -12.67 -3.66 20.95
CA ASP A 177 -13.64 -4.76 21.10
C ASP A 177 -15.09 -4.31 20.84
N ALA A 178 -15.44 -3.11 21.32
CA ALA A 178 -16.81 -2.62 21.33
C ALA A 178 -17.28 -2.16 19.94
N ILE A 179 -16.38 -1.66 19.09
CA ILE A 179 -16.70 -1.24 17.73
C ILE A 179 -16.96 -2.45 16.82
N GLY A 180 -16.31 -3.59 17.08
CA GLY A 180 -16.50 -4.82 16.33
C GLY A 180 -16.37 -4.62 14.82
N SER A 181 -17.31 -5.18 14.04
CA SER A 181 -17.33 -5.09 12.58
C SER A 181 -17.60 -3.69 12.01
N TYR A 182 -18.14 -2.76 12.81
CA TYR A 182 -18.41 -1.41 12.33
C TYR A 182 -17.14 -0.63 11.97
N ARG A 183 -15.95 -1.10 12.36
CA ARG A 183 -14.67 -0.56 11.88
C ARG A 183 -14.54 -0.56 10.35
N LEU A 184 -15.21 -1.47 9.65
CA LEU A 184 -15.22 -1.54 8.18
C LEU A 184 -15.88 -0.30 7.53
N ASP A 185 -16.62 0.51 8.31
CA ASP A 185 -17.18 1.78 7.87
C ASP A 185 -16.24 2.99 8.00
N ALA A 186 -14.96 2.76 8.32
CA ALA A 186 -13.95 3.82 8.40
C ALA A 186 -13.75 4.57 7.06
N GLY A 187 -14.01 3.90 5.93
CA GLY A 187 -13.47 4.31 4.64
C GLY A 187 -11.98 3.98 4.52
N GLY A 188 -11.41 4.23 3.34
CA GLY A 188 -10.01 3.93 3.06
C GLY A 188 -9.55 4.48 1.71
N SER A 189 -8.39 4.02 1.26
CA SER A 189 -7.75 4.48 0.02
C SER A 189 -6.87 3.39 -0.58
N ALA A 190 -6.41 3.56 -1.82
CA ALA A 190 -5.50 2.61 -2.47
C ALA A 190 -4.18 2.47 -1.70
N ALA A 191 -3.57 3.56 -1.23
CA ALA A 191 -2.37 3.53 -0.39
C ALA A 191 -2.52 2.69 0.89
N LEU A 192 -3.73 2.69 1.47
CA LEU A 192 -4.03 1.85 2.63
C LEU A 192 -4.02 0.37 2.25
N ALA A 193 -4.61 0.02 1.10
CA ALA A 193 -4.56 -1.34 0.57
C ALA A 193 -3.12 -1.76 0.23
N THR A 194 -2.33 -0.87 -0.39
CA THR A 194 -0.91 -1.11 -0.66
C THR A 194 -0.14 -1.44 0.61
N SER A 195 -0.35 -0.73 1.72
CA SER A 195 0.33 -1.05 2.98
C SER A 195 -0.01 -2.44 3.52
N VAL A 196 -1.25 -2.89 3.36
CA VAL A 196 -1.69 -4.23 3.79
C VAL A 196 -1.09 -5.30 2.89
N LEU A 197 -1.25 -5.17 1.58
CA LEU A 197 -0.74 -6.15 0.61
C LEU A 197 0.79 -6.25 0.65
N ALA A 198 1.50 -5.12 0.79
CA ALA A 198 2.96 -5.09 0.92
C ALA A 198 3.44 -5.78 2.21
N SER A 199 2.63 -5.84 3.27
CA SER A 199 2.97 -6.54 4.51
C SER A 199 2.86 -8.07 4.42
N GLY A 200 2.57 -8.62 3.24
CA GLY A 200 2.29 -10.04 3.05
C GLY A 200 0.89 -10.44 3.51
N THR A 201 -0.04 -9.47 3.61
CA THR A 201 -1.45 -9.75 3.92
C THR A 201 -2.27 -9.76 2.64
N GLY A 202 -2.62 -10.94 2.15
CA GLY A 202 -3.44 -11.10 0.95
C GLY A 202 -2.76 -10.75 -0.38
N PRO A 203 -3.50 -10.80 -1.49
CA PRO A 203 -4.92 -11.12 -1.53
C PRO A 203 -5.17 -12.63 -1.52
N LEU A 204 -6.17 -13.05 -0.75
CA LEU A 204 -6.80 -14.37 -0.84
C LEU A 204 -7.89 -14.38 -1.90
N LEU A 205 -8.25 -15.59 -2.35
CA LEU A 205 -9.51 -15.81 -3.02
C LEU A 205 -10.70 -15.55 -2.07
N GLU A 206 -11.79 -15.03 -2.61
CA GLU A 206 -13.05 -14.75 -1.93
C GLU A 206 -13.62 -15.99 -1.21
N GLU A 207 -13.30 -17.21 -1.67
CA GLU A 207 -13.76 -18.43 -1.00
C GLU A 207 -13.15 -18.65 0.40
N TYR A 208 -11.96 -18.08 0.67
CA TYR A 208 -11.27 -18.23 1.96
C TYR A 208 -11.69 -17.17 2.97
N ALA A 209 -11.90 -15.93 2.51
CA ALA A 209 -12.35 -14.82 3.35
C ALA A 209 -13.55 -14.10 2.69
N PRO A 210 -14.73 -14.75 2.64
CA PRO A 210 -15.86 -14.25 1.88
C PRO A 210 -16.44 -12.96 2.46
N TYR A 211 -16.89 -12.06 1.60
CA TYR A 211 -17.54 -10.79 1.91
C TYR A 211 -18.95 -10.99 2.51
N LYS A 212 -18.99 -11.61 3.68
CA LYS A 212 -20.19 -11.88 4.47
C LYS A 212 -19.84 -12.02 5.95
N GLY A 213 -20.81 -11.74 6.81
CA GLY A 213 -20.68 -12.10 8.22
C GLY A 213 -20.73 -13.62 8.43
N LYS A 214 -20.07 -14.11 9.49
CA LYS A 214 -19.96 -15.52 9.89
C LYS A 214 -21.33 -16.20 10.04
N GLY A 215 -22.39 -15.46 10.40
CA GLY A 215 -23.76 -15.96 10.51
C GLY A 215 -24.56 -15.96 9.20
N GLU A 216 -24.02 -15.40 8.12
CA GLU A 216 -24.66 -15.20 6.81
C GLU A 216 -26.04 -14.50 6.90
N ILE A 217 -26.20 -13.60 7.87
CA ILE A 217 -27.48 -12.92 8.09
C ILE A 217 -27.75 -11.97 6.92
N LYS A 218 -28.91 -12.13 6.25
CA LYS A 218 -29.31 -11.33 5.09
C LYS A 218 -30.25 -10.21 5.48
N GLN A 219 -30.09 -9.03 4.88
CA GLN A 219 -31.01 -7.91 5.00
C GLN A 219 -31.56 -7.50 3.62
N PRO A 220 -32.87 -7.19 3.51
CA PRO A 220 -33.48 -6.80 2.24
C PRO A 220 -33.03 -5.40 1.83
N MET A 221 -32.82 -5.21 0.52
CA MET A 221 -32.40 -3.95 -0.09
C MET A 221 -33.49 -3.31 -0.99
N GLY A 222 -34.51 -4.09 -1.35
CA GLY A 222 -35.58 -3.69 -2.26
C GLY A 222 -36.48 -4.89 -2.59
N SER A 223 -37.25 -4.82 -3.68
CA SER A 223 -37.99 -6.00 -4.16
C SER A 223 -37.03 -7.01 -4.75
N ASP A 224 -36.91 -8.17 -4.10
CA ASP A 224 -36.14 -9.36 -4.51
C ASP A 224 -34.59 -9.26 -4.41
N LYS A 225 -34.05 -8.14 -3.91
CA LYS A 225 -32.60 -7.90 -3.75
C LYS A 225 -32.20 -7.82 -2.27
N TRP A 226 -30.98 -8.27 -1.93
CA TRP A 226 -30.47 -8.33 -0.55
C TRP A 226 -28.94 -8.16 -0.46
N CYS A 227 -28.45 -7.79 0.72
CA CYS A 227 -27.04 -7.87 1.11
C CYS A 227 -26.88 -8.54 2.47
N TYR A 228 -25.65 -8.84 2.88
CA TYR A 228 -25.38 -9.30 4.23
C TYR A 228 -25.57 -8.18 5.26
N SER A 229 -25.93 -8.56 6.48
CA SER A 229 -26.28 -7.65 7.56
C SER A 229 -25.04 -7.12 8.28
N PRO A 230 -24.97 -5.81 8.60
CA PRO A 230 -23.90 -5.25 9.42
C PRO A 230 -24.04 -5.61 10.91
N GLN A 231 -25.12 -6.27 11.34
CA GLN A 231 -25.25 -6.79 12.72
C GLN A 231 -24.61 -8.17 12.92
N ASP A 232 -24.12 -8.79 11.85
CA ASP A 232 -23.39 -10.04 11.91
C ASP A 232 -21.93 -9.81 12.35
N ASP A 233 -21.20 -10.90 12.63
CA ASP A 233 -19.77 -10.87 12.93
C ASP A 233 -18.95 -11.01 11.64
N TRP A 234 -18.31 -9.94 11.21
CA TRP A 234 -17.43 -9.87 10.03
C TRP A 234 -15.95 -9.92 10.37
N SER A 235 -15.59 -10.29 11.60
CA SER A 235 -14.18 -10.47 11.95
C SER A 235 -13.54 -11.60 11.17
N LEU A 236 -12.28 -11.40 10.75
CA LEU A 236 -11.39 -12.48 10.32
C LEU A 236 -10.48 -12.86 11.47
N ASP A 237 -10.03 -14.12 11.45
CA ASP A 237 -9.10 -14.64 12.44
C ASP A 237 -7.68 -14.19 12.05
N ASP A 238 -6.78 -13.95 13.00
CA ASP A 238 -5.45 -13.39 12.70
C ASP A 238 -4.58 -14.31 11.83
N GLU A 239 -4.87 -15.63 11.80
CA GLU A 239 -4.23 -16.56 10.87
C GLU A 239 -4.48 -16.18 9.40
N ASP A 240 -5.65 -15.59 9.09
CA ASP A 240 -5.98 -15.13 7.74
C ASP A 240 -5.15 -13.91 7.33
N ARG A 241 -4.47 -13.23 8.28
CA ARG A 241 -3.57 -12.11 7.97
C ARG A 241 -2.35 -12.56 7.19
N TYR A 242 -1.85 -13.75 7.50
CA TYR A 242 -0.61 -14.29 6.93
C TYR A 242 -0.85 -15.23 5.76
N ALA A 243 -2.09 -15.29 5.27
CA ALA A 243 -2.48 -16.12 4.15
C ALA A 243 -2.67 -15.26 2.89
N TYR A 244 -2.13 -15.72 1.77
CA TYR A 244 -2.29 -15.05 0.47
C TYR A 244 -2.13 -16.05 -0.67
N THR A 245 -2.79 -15.75 -1.79
CA THR A 245 -2.73 -16.55 -3.02
C THR A 245 -1.73 -15.96 -4.03
N PHE A 246 -1.43 -14.66 -3.89
CA PHE A 246 -0.54 -13.93 -4.77
C PHE A 246 0.33 -12.99 -3.94
N GLU A 247 1.59 -12.83 -4.33
CA GLU A 247 2.49 -11.86 -3.71
C GLU A 247 2.47 -10.55 -4.47
N LEU A 248 2.33 -9.43 -3.75
CA LEU A 248 2.47 -8.11 -4.35
C LEU A 248 3.91 -7.92 -4.84
N GLU A 249 4.08 -7.61 -6.13
CA GLU A 249 5.38 -7.30 -6.72
C GLU A 249 5.56 -5.80 -6.86
N ASN A 250 4.58 -5.10 -7.44
CA ASN A 250 4.62 -3.66 -7.61
C ASN A 250 3.26 -3.00 -7.38
N THR A 251 3.28 -1.77 -6.90
CA THR A 251 2.20 -0.81 -7.15
C THR A 251 2.73 0.40 -7.88
N PHE A 252 1.87 1.04 -8.67
CA PHE A 252 2.23 2.24 -9.41
C PHE A 252 1.21 3.33 -9.12
N VAL A 253 1.64 4.37 -8.41
CA VAL A 253 0.81 5.55 -8.17
C VAL A 253 0.96 6.53 -9.33
N LEU A 254 -0.14 6.68 -10.06
CA LEU A 254 -0.18 7.40 -11.33
C LEU A 254 -0.60 8.85 -11.13
N PRO A 255 -0.13 9.77 -12.00
CA PRO A 255 -0.69 11.11 -12.07
C PRO A 255 -2.20 11.06 -12.35
N ASP A 256 -2.96 11.96 -11.73
CA ASP A 256 -4.39 12.06 -11.98
C ASP A 256 -4.69 12.70 -13.35
N SER A 257 -5.87 12.37 -13.89
CA SER A 257 -6.32 12.94 -15.16
C SER A 257 -7.07 14.27 -15.01
N ALA A 258 -7.09 14.90 -13.82
CA ALA A 258 -8.02 15.99 -13.54
C ALA A 258 -7.88 17.14 -14.55
N ASN A 259 -9.02 17.72 -14.95
CA ASN A 259 -9.06 18.72 -16.03
C ASN A 259 -8.46 18.24 -17.37
N ALA A 260 -8.53 16.94 -17.66
CA ALA A 260 -7.92 16.31 -18.83
C ALA A 260 -6.39 16.49 -18.89
N ASN A 261 -5.74 16.38 -17.73
CA ASN A 261 -4.28 16.37 -17.61
C ASN A 261 -3.66 15.29 -18.52
N PRO A 262 -2.88 15.66 -19.56
CA PRO A 262 -2.34 14.71 -20.53
C PRO A 262 -1.49 13.61 -19.90
N GLU A 263 -0.65 13.96 -18.93
CA GLU A 263 0.25 13.04 -18.24
C GLU A 263 -0.54 11.94 -17.51
N GLY A 264 -1.61 12.30 -16.79
CA GLY A 264 -2.51 11.33 -16.15
C GLY A 264 -3.29 10.49 -17.14
N VAL A 265 -3.81 11.11 -18.21
CA VAL A 265 -4.52 10.38 -19.27
C VAL A 265 -3.62 9.35 -19.95
N GLU A 266 -2.36 9.70 -20.25
CA GLU A 266 -1.40 8.81 -20.89
C GLU A 266 -0.94 7.70 -19.96
N ALA A 267 -0.65 8.01 -18.68
CA ALA A 267 -0.26 7.02 -17.68
C ALA A 267 -1.36 5.96 -17.46
N ILE A 268 -2.61 6.39 -17.23
CA ILE A 268 -3.76 5.48 -17.05
C ILE A 268 -3.96 4.62 -18.29
N LYS A 269 -3.87 5.20 -19.50
CA LYS A 269 -3.97 4.42 -20.74
C LYS A 269 -2.85 3.41 -20.90
N GLY A 270 -1.61 3.78 -20.52
CA GLY A 270 -0.46 2.88 -20.52
C GLY A 270 -0.74 1.61 -19.72
N GLU A 271 -1.18 1.78 -18.47
CA GLU A 271 -1.51 0.67 -17.57
C GLU A 271 -2.67 -0.18 -18.09
N LEU A 272 -3.74 0.45 -18.56
CA LEU A 272 -4.87 -0.26 -19.17
C LEU A 272 -4.44 -1.09 -20.37
N THR A 273 -3.56 -0.56 -21.24
CA THR A 273 -3.02 -1.34 -22.36
C THR A 273 -2.09 -2.47 -21.95
N ALA A 274 -1.54 -2.43 -20.74
CA ALA A 274 -0.78 -3.52 -20.14
C ALA A 274 -1.68 -4.58 -19.49
N GLY A 275 -3.01 -4.39 -19.50
CA GLY A 275 -3.97 -5.31 -18.90
C GLY A 275 -4.35 -4.95 -17.46
N ARG A 276 -3.86 -3.81 -16.94
CA ARG A 276 -4.06 -3.40 -15.54
C ARG A 276 -5.14 -2.33 -15.43
N ALA A 277 -6.29 -2.70 -14.86
CA ALA A 277 -7.28 -1.75 -14.39
C ALA A 277 -6.69 -0.92 -13.23
N THR A 278 -7.15 0.33 -13.10
CA THR A 278 -6.62 1.25 -12.08
C THR A 278 -7.68 1.55 -11.04
N THR A 279 -7.31 1.73 -9.78
CA THR A 279 -8.16 2.43 -8.82
C THR A 279 -8.23 3.91 -9.18
N ALA A 280 -9.32 4.58 -8.82
CA ALA A 280 -9.42 6.03 -8.88
C ALA A 280 -10.38 6.52 -7.79
N ALA A 281 -9.91 7.45 -6.96
CA ALA A 281 -10.74 8.10 -5.97
C ALA A 281 -11.45 9.31 -6.60
N ILE A 282 -12.74 9.47 -6.34
CA ILE A 282 -13.57 10.55 -6.87
C ILE A 282 -14.48 11.12 -5.78
N TYR A 283 -15.01 12.31 -6.04
CA TYR A 283 -16.24 12.73 -5.39
C TYR A 283 -17.44 12.17 -6.13
N ALA A 284 -18.24 11.39 -5.43
CA ALA A 284 -19.57 11.00 -5.85
C ALA A 284 -20.62 11.52 -4.84
N ASP A 285 -21.79 11.91 -5.36
CA ASP A 285 -22.93 12.34 -4.52
C ASP A 285 -23.38 11.26 -3.53
N MET A 286 -23.06 10.00 -3.83
CA MET A 286 -23.32 8.81 -3.03
C MET A 286 -22.07 7.92 -3.03
N SER A 287 -21.67 7.40 -1.88
CA SER A 287 -20.54 6.48 -1.71
C SER A 287 -20.95 5.05 -1.39
N VAL A 288 -22.20 4.84 -1.00
CA VAL A 288 -22.79 3.52 -0.76
C VAL A 288 -24.15 3.39 -1.46
N PRO A 289 -24.50 2.19 -1.95
CA PRO A 289 -25.81 1.93 -2.54
C PRO A 289 -26.95 2.32 -1.59
N GLY A 290 -27.88 3.13 -2.10
CA GLY A 290 -29.09 3.56 -1.37
C GLY A 290 -28.93 4.78 -0.47
N GLN A 291 -27.76 5.40 -0.43
CA GLN A 291 -27.57 6.69 0.21
C GLN A 291 -28.44 7.77 -0.45
N ALA A 292 -29.04 8.66 0.34
CA ALA A 292 -29.70 9.83 -0.21
C ALA A 292 -28.65 10.86 -0.65
N GLY A 293 -28.69 11.31 -1.90
CA GLY A 293 -27.77 12.31 -2.46
C GLY A 293 -28.46 13.29 -3.40
N PRO A 294 -27.86 14.46 -3.67
CA PRO A 294 -28.45 15.50 -4.52
C PRO A 294 -28.44 15.17 -6.03
N SER A 295 -27.81 14.07 -6.46
CA SER A 295 -27.66 13.66 -7.87
C SER A 295 -27.18 14.81 -8.76
N THR A 296 -26.13 15.48 -8.30
CA THR A 296 -25.57 16.69 -8.90
C THR A 296 -24.64 16.37 -10.07
N TYR A 297 -23.80 15.33 -9.93
CA TYR A 297 -22.64 15.15 -10.80
C TYR A 297 -22.78 14.00 -11.79
N ILE A 298 -23.74 13.09 -11.57
CA ILE A 298 -24.07 12.04 -12.53
C ILE A 298 -25.34 12.39 -13.31
N ASN A 299 -25.27 12.25 -14.63
CA ASN A 299 -26.45 12.24 -15.48
C ASN A 299 -27.06 10.83 -15.43
N PRO A 300 -28.26 10.65 -14.84
CA PRO A 300 -28.84 9.33 -14.66
C PRO A 300 -29.36 8.68 -15.95
N ALA A 301 -29.54 9.46 -17.03
CA ALA A 301 -30.00 8.92 -18.31
C ALA A 301 -28.84 8.29 -19.10
N SER A 302 -27.69 8.96 -19.15
CA SER A 302 -26.49 8.50 -19.87
C SER A 302 -25.46 7.80 -18.99
N TRP A 303 -25.65 7.80 -17.67
CA TRP A 303 -24.68 7.35 -16.68
C TRP A 303 -23.31 8.02 -16.83
N ALA A 304 -23.33 9.32 -17.16
CA ALA A 304 -22.12 10.12 -17.35
C ALA A 304 -21.87 10.99 -16.11
N HIS A 305 -20.74 10.77 -15.44
CA HIS A 305 -20.31 11.45 -14.23
C HIS A 305 -19.26 12.53 -14.53
N TYR A 306 -19.50 13.73 -14.03
CA TYR A 306 -18.50 14.81 -14.03
C TYR A 306 -18.65 15.70 -12.78
N THR A 307 -17.71 15.57 -11.85
CA THR A 307 -17.52 16.51 -10.75
C THR A 307 -16.82 17.76 -11.25
N CYS A 308 -17.60 18.82 -11.47
CA CYS A 308 -17.13 20.09 -12.02
C CYS A 308 -16.62 21.11 -10.97
N ASP A 309 -16.78 20.81 -9.67
CA ASP A 309 -16.36 21.66 -8.55
C ASP A 309 -15.03 21.18 -7.97
N GLU A 310 -14.08 22.10 -7.81
CA GLU A 310 -12.73 21.82 -7.29
C GLU A 310 -12.70 21.75 -5.75
N ASN A 311 -13.78 22.14 -5.07
CA ASN A 311 -13.83 22.23 -3.61
C ASN A 311 -14.56 21.06 -2.95
N THR A 312 -14.82 19.98 -3.69
CA THR A 312 -15.42 18.76 -3.14
C THR A 312 -14.36 17.88 -2.48
N GLY A 313 -14.71 17.26 -1.34
CA GLY A 313 -13.89 16.19 -0.77
C GLY A 313 -13.93 14.93 -1.62
N ILE A 314 -13.21 13.86 -1.24
CA ILE A 314 -13.33 12.54 -1.87
C ILE A 314 -14.33 11.71 -1.07
N THR A 315 -15.17 10.95 -1.76
CA THR A 315 -16.20 10.12 -1.10
C THR A 315 -16.26 8.69 -1.60
N HIS A 316 -15.71 8.39 -2.78
CA HIS A 316 -15.83 7.06 -3.39
C HIS A 316 -14.54 6.65 -4.11
N LEU A 317 -14.30 5.35 -4.23
CA LEU A 317 -13.20 4.78 -5.01
C LEU A 317 -13.77 3.73 -5.96
N VAL A 318 -13.36 3.82 -7.21
CA VAL A 318 -13.88 3.04 -8.35
C VAL A 318 -12.71 2.49 -9.18
N SER A 319 -12.99 1.58 -10.11
CA SER A 319 -11.95 1.03 -11.00
C SER A 319 -12.13 1.53 -12.44
N ILE A 320 -11.10 2.12 -13.02
CA ILE A 320 -11.06 2.46 -14.45
C ILE A 320 -10.66 1.20 -15.22
N VAL A 321 -11.46 0.82 -16.21
CA VAL A 321 -11.27 -0.41 -17.00
C VAL A 321 -11.18 -0.16 -18.50
N GLY A 322 -11.26 1.09 -18.94
CA GLY A 322 -11.24 1.44 -20.35
C GLY A 322 -11.48 2.91 -20.60
N TRP A 323 -11.56 3.28 -21.87
CA TRP A 323 -11.85 4.64 -22.29
C TRP A 323 -12.52 4.72 -23.66
N ASP A 324 -13.15 5.87 -23.92
CA ASP A 324 -13.70 6.24 -25.22
C ASP A 324 -13.41 7.74 -25.46
N ASN A 325 -12.46 8.06 -26.34
CA ASN A 325 -12.07 9.45 -26.66
C ASN A 325 -13.19 10.22 -27.38
N ALA A 326 -14.14 9.52 -28.01
CA ALA A 326 -15.22 10.11 -28.79
C ALA A 326 -16.50 10.28 -27.95
N TYR A 327 -16.49 9.90 -26.67
CA TYR A 327 -17.65 10.05 -25.79
C TYR A 327 -18.02 11.52 -25.64
N SER A 328 -19.23 11.90 -26.08
CA SER A 328 -19.59 13.31 -26.19
C SER A 328 -19.70 13.97 -24.82
N ARG A 329 -19.01 15.11 -24.65
CA ARG A 329 -19.08 15.96 -23.47
C ARG A 329 -20.50 16.49 -23.16
N TYR A 330 -21.39 16.48 -24.14
CA TYR A 330 -22.77 16.93 -23.94
C TYR A 330 -23.63 15.89 -23.21
N LEU A 331 -23.23 14.62 -23.18
CA LEU A 331 -23.94 13.56 -22.45
C LEU A 331 -23.81 13.70 -20.93
N PHE A 332 -22.93 14.56 -20.42
CA PHE A 332 -22.80 14.85 -18.99
C PHE A 332 -23.85 15.86 -18.49
N GLU A 333 -24.53 16.58 -19.39
CA GLU A 333 -25.56 17.55 -19.02
C GLU A 333 -26.96 16.94 -19.21
N PRO A 334 -27.70 16.65 -18.10
CA PRO A 334 -29.03 16.07 -18.19
C PRO A 334 -30.01 16.90 -19.02
N GLY A 335 -29.90 18.24 -18.99
CA GLY A 335 -30.75 19.13 -19.78
C GLY A 335 -30.55 19.02 -21.30
N LEU A 336 -29.48 18.36 -21.77
CA LEU A 336 -29.20 18.11 -23.19
C LEU A 336 -29.44 16.65 -23.61
N THR A 337 -29.89 15.80 -22.69
CA THR A 337 -30.02 14.35 -22.88
C THR A 337 -31.49 13.93 -22.82
N THR A 338 -31.89 12.94 -23.62
CA THR A 338 -33.23 12.32 -23.53
C THR A 338 -33.31 11.36 -22.35
N ASP A 339 -34.51 10.89 -22.00
CA ASP A 339 -34.71 9.88 -20.94
C ASP A 339 -34.04 8.54 -21.29
N GLU A 340 -33.77 8.29 -22.58
CA GLU A 340 -33.07 7.11 -23.10
C GLU A 340 -31.53 7.25 -23.08
N GLY A 341 -30.98 8.37 -22.59
CA GLY A 341 -29.54 8.55 -22.50
C GLY A 341 -28.86 9.01 -23.79
N GLU A 342 -29.63 9.47 -24.78
CA GLU A 342 -29.12 10.00 -26.05
C GLU A 342 -29.08 11.53 -26.07
N LEU A 343 -28.26 12.13 -26.93
CA LEU A 343 -28.27 13.59 -27.13
C LEU A 343 -29.59 14.02 -27.78
N ASP A 344 -30.27 14.98 -27.17
CA ASP A 344 -31.50 15.52 -27.74
C ASP A 344 -31.18 16.49 -28.88
N ALA A 345 -31.40 16.02 -30.12
CA ALA A 345 -31.16 16.75 -31.36
C ALA A 345 -31.81 18.14 -31.38
N GLN A 346 -32.87 18.41 -30.59
CA GLN A 346 -33.51 19.72 -30.55
C GLN A 346 -32.56 20.83 -30.07
N TYR A 347 -31.50 20.50 -29.35
CA TYR A 347 -30.54 21.47 -28.80
C TYR A 347 -29.31 21.71 -29.69
N PHE A 348 -29.26 21.07 -30.86
CA PHE A 348 -28.15 21.15 -31.80
C PHE A 348 -28.53 21.88 -33.09
N VAL A 349 -27.54 22.44 -33.79
CA VAL A 349 -27.77 23.13 -35.07
C VAL A 349 -28.27 22.15 -36.14
N ASP A 350 -29.37 22.50 -36.80
CA ASP A 350 -30.06 21.67 -37.81
C ASP A 350 -30.53 20.28 -37.31
N GLY A 351 -30.54 20.03 -35.99
CA GLY A 351 -30.82 18.72 -35.43
C GLY A 351 -29.67 17.71 -35.56
N ASP A 352 -28.45 18.18 -35.87
CA ASP A 352 -27.27 17.34 -36.06
C ASP A 352 -26.39 17.38 -34.80
N VAL A 353 -26.42 16.29 -34.02
CA VAL A 353 -25.70 16.17 -32.73
C VAL A 353 -24.18 16.21 -32.86
N THR A 354 -23.64 16.13 -34.08
CA THR A 354 -22.20 16.30 -34.35
C THR A 354 -21.79 17.76 -34.51
N LYS A 355 -22.76 18.67 -34.59
CA LYS A 355 -22.53 20.12 -34.70
C LYS A 355 -22.57 20.79 -33.33
N GLU A 356 -22.31 22.09 -33.32
CA GLU A 356 -22.42 22.92 -32.12
C GLU A 356 -23.89 23.04 -31.63
N LEU A 357 -24.03 23.37 -30.34
CA LEU A 357 -25.32 23.69 -29.73
C LEU A 357 -25.98 24.90 -30.40
N ASN A 358 -27.30 24.84 -30.56
CA ASN A 358 -28.11 25.99 -30.96
C ASN A 358 -28.31 26.98 -29.79
N GLU A 359 -29.11 28.03 -29.98
CA GLU A 359 -29.32 29.05 -28.95
C GLU A 359 -29.91 28.50 -27.64
N GLN A 360 -30.83 27.54 -27.72
CA GLN A 360 -31.45 26.92 -26.54
C GLN A 360 -30.46 26.00 -25.83
N GLY A 361 -29.74 25.16 -26.59
CA GLY A 361 -28.70 24.31 -26.04
C GLY A 361 -27.61 25.10 -25.33
N ARG A 362 -27.15 26.21 -25.93
CA ARG A 362 -26.17 27.11 -25.31
C ARG A 362 -26.69 27.74 -24.02
N ALA A 363 -27.97 28.12 -23.97
CA ALA A 363 -28.54 28.68 -22.74
C ALA A 363 -28.57 27.65 -21.59
N ILE A 364 -28.80 26.37 -21.89
CA ILE A 364 -28.70 25.27 -20.91
C ILE A 364 -27.25 25.09 -20.47
N ALA A 365 -26.34 24.99 -21.45
CA ALA A 365 -24.91 24.86 -21.22
C ALA A 365 -24.38 25.98 -20.31
N ASP A 366 -24.67 27.25 -20.63
CA ASP A 366 -24.23 28.43 -19.88
C ASP A 366 -24.85 28.53 -18.48
N ALA A 367 -26.02 27.93 -18.28
CA ALA A 367 -26.68 27.87 -16.96
C ALA A 367 -26.14 26.72 -16.09
N SER A 368 -25.56 25.70 -16.71
CA SER A 368 -24.91 24.57 -16.06
C SER A 368 -23.40 24.78 -15.96
N ASN A 369 -22.72 24.02 -15.10
CA ASN A 369 -21.25 23.88 -15.16
C ASN A 369 -20.88 22.41 -15.44
N ARG A 370 -21.81 21.63 -16.00
CA ARG A 370 -21.73 20.15 -16.09
C ARG A 370 -21.28 19.65 -17.46
N ILE A 371 -20.77 20.53 -18.31
CA ILE A 371 -20.23 20.17 -19.61
C ILE A 371 -18.70 20.20 -19.52
N PRO A 372 -18.01 19.05 -19.64
CA PRO A 372 -16.56 18.98 -19.74
C PRO A 372 -15.99 19.84 -20.87
N SER A 373 -14.73 20.24 -20.76
CA SER A 373 -14.07 21.09 -21.76
C SER A 373 -13.80 20.35 -23.08
N VAL A 374 -13.63 19.04 -23.04
CA VAL A 374 -13.34 18.16 -24.18
C VAL A 374 -14.26 16.93 -24.18
N ASP A 375 -14.44 16.32 -25.34
CA ASP A 375 -14.99 14.96 -25.44
C ASP A 375 -13.99 13.97 -24.85
N GLY A 376 -14.48 12.80 -24.44
CA GLY A 376 -13.67 11.74 -23.88
C GLY A 376 -14.08 11.37 -22.45
N ALA A 377 -14.15 10.06 -22.20
CA ALA A 377 -14.48 9.52 -20.89
C ALA A 377 -13.73 8.21 -20.61
N TRP A 378 -13.49 7.98 -19.33
CA TRP A 378 -13.15 6.69 -18.76
C TRP A 378 -14.39 5.81 -18.68
N ILE A 379 -14.21 4.50 -18.87
CA ILE A 379 -15.20 3.46 -18.58
C ILE A 379 -14.87 2.95 -17.17
N VAL A 380 -15.83 3.01 -16.27
CA VAL A 380 -15.59 2.81 -14.84
C VAL A 380 -16.47 1.68 -14.30
N LYS A 381 -15.86 0.73 -13.61
CA LYS A 381 -16.49 -0.35 -12.83
C LYS A 381 -16.76 0.16 -11.41
N ASN A 382 -18.03 0.07 -10.97
CA ASN A 382 -18.43 0.40 -9.61
C ASN A 382 -18.44 -0.86 -8.71
N SER A 383 -18.90 -0.75 -7.46
CA SER A 383 -19.00 -1.84 -6.48
C SER A 383 -20.40 -1.96 -5.89
N TRP A 384 -21.43 -1.70 -6.69
CA TRP A 384 -22.83 -1.60 -6.26
C TRP A 384 -23.72 -2.75 -6.79
N GLY A 385 -23.12 -3.82 -7.30
CA GLY A 385 -23.82 -4.89 -8.02
C GLY A 385 -24.20 -4.51 -9.46
N SER A 386 -24.68 -5.51 -10.21
CA SER A 386 -25.20 -5.36 -11.57
C SER A 386 -26.44 -6.23 -11.78
N ALA A 387 -27.26 -5.93 -12.79
CA ALA A 387 -28.41 -6.73 -13.20
C ALA A 387 -28.04 -8.17 -13.64
N GLU A 388 -26.77 -8.41 -13.95
CA GLU A 388 -26.23 -9.72 -14.33
C GLU A 388 -26.04 -10.64 -13.11
N GLU A 389 -25.94 -10.06 -11.91
CA GLU A 389 -25.76 -10.79 -10.66
C GLU A 389 -27.08 -11.02 -9.92
N ASP A 390 -27.34 -12.25 -9.48
CA ASP A 390 -28.57 -12.60 -8.78
C ASP A 390 -28.64 -11.90 -7.41
N SER A 391 -27.71 -12.20 -6.49
CA SER A 391 -27.52 -11.58 -5.16
C SER A 391 -26.26 -12.14 -4.46
N PRO A 392 -25.60 -11.40 -3.54
CA PRO A 392 -25.97 -10.08 -2.99
C PRO A 392 -25.87 -8.97 -4.03
N ASN A 393 -26.88 -8.10 -4.08
CA ASN A 393 -26.98 -7.08 -5.12
C ASN A 393 -27.91 -5.92 -4.68
N TRP A 394 -27.58 -4.68 -5.03
CA TRP A 394 -28.42 -3.51 -4.76
C TRP A 394 -29.55 -3.34 -5.79
N GLY A 395 -29.26 -3.58 -7.06
CA GLY A 395 -30.19 -3.41 -8.17
C GLY A 395 -29.49 -3.09 -9.50
N ASP A 396 -30.30 -2.76 -10.49
CA ASP A 396 -29.86 -2.56 -11.88
C ASP A 396 -29.27 -1.15 -12.07
N TRP A 397 -28.15 -0.87 -11.41
CA TRP A 397 -27.47 0.42 -11.46
C TRP A 397 -26.48 0.51 -12.63
N GLY A 398 -26.27 1.71 -13.19
CA GLY A 398 -25.30 1.93 -14.26
C GLY A 398 -25.84 1.65 -15.66
N ILE A 399 -24.96 1.75 -16.66
CA ILE A 399 -25.27 1.60 -18.09
C ILE A 399 -25.97 0.26 -18.31
N ASP A 400 -27.22 0.27 -18.75
CA ASP A 400 -28.07 -0.92 -18.95
C ASP A 400 -28.14 -1.86 -17.73
N GLY A 401 -27.92 -1.34 -16.52
CA GLY A 401 -27.88 -2.11 -15.28
C GLY A 401 -26.56 -2.87 -15.05
N SER A 402 -25.53 -2.65 -15.86
CA SER A 402 -24.26 -3.41 -15.80
C SER A 402 -23.37 -3.10 -14.60
N GLY A 403 -23.66 -2.06 -13.81
CA GLY A 403 -22.78 -1.58 -12.75
C GLY A 403 -21.64 -0.66 -13.22
N TYR A 404 -21.57 -0.36 -14.53
CA TYR A 404 -20.58 0.55 -15.12
C TYR A 404 -21.15 1.93 -15.39
N PHE A 405 -20.27 2.94 -15.47
CA PHE A 405 -20.62 4.31 -15.84
C PHE A 405 -19.46 4.99 -16.57
N TYR A 406 -19.72 6.15 -17.17
CA TYR A 406 -18.69 6.98 -17.80
C TYR A 406 -18.21 8.07 -16.85
N LEU A 407 -16.90 8.28 -16.73
CA LEU A 407 -16.31 9.37 -15.96
C LEU A 407 -15.55 10.30 -16.91
N SER A 408 -15.85 11.60 -16.90
CA SER A 408 -15.16 12.54 -17.79
C SER A 408 -13.66 12.57 -17.52
N TYR A 409 -12.83 12.67 -18.58
CA TYR A 409 -11.43 13.04 -18.42
C TYR A 409 -11.24 14.37 -17.68
N CYS A 410 -12.22 15.26 -17.72
CA CYS A 410 -12.16 16.54 -17.05
C CYS A 410 -12.54 16.50 -15.57
N ASP A 411 -12.94 15.35 -15.01
CA ASP A 411 -13.38 15.27 -13.61
C ASP A 411 -12.35 15.92 -12.68
N LYS A 412 -12.80 16.86 -11.85
CA LYS A 412 -11.89 17.67 -11.04
C LYS A 412 -11.58 17.07 -9.69
N SER A 413 -12.28 16.00 -9.34
CA SER A 413 -12.11 15.28 -8.07
C SER A 413 -11.28 14.02 -8.20
N ILE A 414 -11.05 13.52 -9.41
CA ILE A 414 -10.23 12.33 -9.64
C ILE A 414 -8.83 12.51 -9.05
N CYS A 415 -8.42 11.58 -8.20
CA CYS A 415 -7.07 11.54 -7.62
C CYS A 415 -6.76 10.13 -7.10
N MET A 416 -5.55 9.93 -6.56
CA MET A 416 -5.11 8.66 -5.94
C MET A 416 -5.32 7.47 -6.88
N VAL A 417 -4.84 7.63 -8.12
CA VAL A 417 -4.92 6.61 -9.14
C VAL A 417 -3.76 5.64 -8.92
N GLU A 418 -4.05 4.35 -8.80
CA GLU A 418 -3.04 3.33 -8.49
C GLU A 418 -3.34 2.03 -9.25
N THR A 419 -2.28 1.31 -9.63
CA THR A 419 -2.36 -0.05 -10.19
C THR A 419 -1.55 -1.01 -9.34
N PHE A 420 -1.89 -2.29 -9.44
CA PHE A 420 -1.31 -3.36 -8.63
C PHE A 420 -0.81 -4.46 -9.56
N ASP A 421 0.36 -4.98 -9.25
CA ASP A 421 1.05 -6.01 -9.99
C ASP A 421 1.53 -7.11 -9.06
N PHE A 422 1.40 -8.36 -9.48
CA PHE A 422 1.54 -9.52 -8.61
C PHE A 422 2.43 -10.58 -9.24
N ASP A 423 3.20 -11.26 -8.40
CA ASP A 423 3.95 -12.43 -8.81
C ASP A 423 2.99 -13.59 -9.08
N ILE A 424 2.83 -13.91 -10.35
CA ILE A 424 2.03 -15.04 -10.84
C ILE A 424 2.85 -16.31 -11.08
N THR A 425 4.15 -16.27 -10.81
CA THR A 425 5.10 -17.34 -11.15
C THR A 425 5.36 -18.30 -10.00
N ALA A 426 5.20 -17.83 -8.77
CA ALA A 426 5.30 -18.64 -7.57
C ALA A 426 4.14 -19.64 -7.47
N SER A 427 4.45 -20.88 -7.11
CA SER A 427 3.46 -21.89 -6.74
C SER A 427 2.91 -21.65 -5.34
N GLU A 428 1.72 -22.18 -5.07
CA GLU A 428 1.08 -22.12 -3.75
C GLU A 428 2.01 -22.59 -2.62
N ALA A 429 2.78 -23.67 -2.84
CA ALA A 429 3.73 -24.18 -1.86
C ALA A 429 4.94 -23.25 -1.64
N GLU A 430 5.37 -22.53 -2.67
CA GLU A 430 6.45 -21.53 -2.55
C GLU A 430 5.96 -20.32 -1.75
N ILE A 431 4.75 -19.85 -2.07
CA ILE A 431 4.04 -18.77 -1.37
C ILE A 431 3.85 -19.10 0.11
N GLU A 432 3.38 -20.29 0.44
CA GLU A 432 3.19 -20.72 1.85
C GLU A 432 4.49 -20.80 2.66
N SER A 433 5.64 -20.89 1.97
CA SER A 433 6.94 -21.15 2.60
C SER A 433 7.80 -19.90 2.76
N ILE A 434 7.47 -18.82 2.07
CA ILE A 434 8.30 -17.62 2.03
C ILE A 434 8.39 -16.94 3.39
N ILE A 435 9.54 -16.33 3.64
CA ILE A 435 9.81 -15.55 4.84
C ILE A 435 9.91 -14.08 4.43
N ILE A 436 9.14 -13.22 5.11
CA ILE A 436 9.16 -11.77 4.92
C ILE A 436 9.66 -11.14 6.22
N ASP A 437 10.91 -10.70 6.23
CA ASP A 437 11.47 -9.93 7.34
C ASP A 437 11.12 -8.44 7.15
N GLN A 438 10.40 -7.88 8.12
CA GLN A 438 9.80 -6.54 8.04
C GLN A 438 9.50 -5.98 9.45
N HIS A 439 9.40 -4.66 9.57
CA HIS A 439 9.14 -3.95 10.83
C HIS A 439 8.02 -2.90 10.73
N ASP A 440 7.35 -2.79 9.58
CA ASP A 440 6.37 -1.73 9.29
C ASP A 440 4.95 -2.28 9.06
N PHE A 441 4.25 -2.65 10.14
CA PHE A 441 2.85 -3.10 10.09
C PHE A 441 1.84 -1.97 10.33
N MET A 442 2.30 -0.75 10.61
CA MET A 442 1.40 0.38 10.74
C MET A 442 0.80 0.67 9.37
N THR A 443 -0.51 0.43 9.25
CA THR A 443 -1.25 0.79 8.03
C THR A 443 -1.14 2.29 7.78
N THR A 444 -0.29 2.66 6.82
CA THR A 444 0.11 4.04 6.64
C THR A 444 -0.99 4.81 5.94
N SER A 445 -1.20 6.06 6.36
CA SER A 445 -2.18 6.93 5.70
C SER A 445 -1.51 7.91 4.73
N GLY A 446 -0.18 8.00 4.75
CA GLY A 446 0.64 8.75 3.82
C GLY A 446 2.12 8.64 4.16
N TYR A 447 2.96 9.39 3.44
CA TYR A 447 4.41 9.36 3.64
C TYR A 447 4.98 10.75 3.88
N ASN A 448 6.06 10.81 4.65
CA ASN A 448 6.90 12.00 4.75
C ASN A 448 8.25 11.72 4.08
N ASP A 449 8.48 12.39 2.96
CA ASP A 449 9.78 12.37 2.30
C ASP A 449 10.69 13.44 2.92
N MET A 450 11.99 13.23 2.90
CA MET A 450 12.98 14.26 3.25
C MET A 450 14.21 14.14 2.35
N PHE A 451 14.44 15.15 1.52
CA PHE A 451 15.58 15.23 0.61
C PHE A 451 16.86 15.67 1.33
N ALA A 452 18.00 15.10 0.94
CA ALA A 452 19.33 15.48 1.44
C ALA A 452 19.58 17.01 1.37
N SER A 453 19.11 17.64 0.29
CA SER A 453 19.23 19.08 0.08
C SER A 453 18.51 19.93 1.14
N GLU A 454 17.42 19.41 1.74
CA GLU A 454 16.65 20.12 2.78
C GLU A 454 17.42 20.23 4.10
N ILE A 455 18.34 19.31 4.35
CA ILE A 455 19.19 19.27 5.55
C ILE A 455 20.66 19.58 5.25
N GLY A 456 20.98 20.10 4.06
CA GLY A 456 22.33 20.55 3.70
C GLY A 456 23.39 19.46 3.79
N VAL A 457 23.04 18.23 3.38
CA VAL A 457 23.98 17.12 3.19
C VAL A 457 23.99 16.68 1.73
N ASP A 458 24.97 15.89 1.33
CA ASP A 458 25.13 15.42 -0.05
C ASP A 458 24.27 14.20 -0.34
N ASP A 459 24.10 13.33 0.67
CA ASP A 459 23.35 12.09 0.51
C ASP A 459 22.67 11.64 1.80
N VAL A 460 21.58 10.89 1.65
CA VAL A 460 20.83 10.23 2.74
C VAL A 460 20.53 8.78 2.38
N ALA A 461 20.40 7.92 3.38
CA ALA A 461 20.07 6.50 3.22
C ALA A 461 19.17 6.05 4.37
N MET A 462 18.54 4.89 4.17
CA MET A 462 17.73 4.20 5.17
C MET A 462 18.25 2.78 5.31
N ALA A 463 18.09 2.16 6.48
CA ALA A 463 18.39 0.76 6.64
C ALA A 463 17.45 0.12 7.66
N ASN A 464 17.05 -1.13 7.38
CA ASN A 464 16.44 -2.00 8.37
C ASN A 464 17.42 -3.12 8.72
N VAL A 465 17.43 -3.53 9.99
CA VAL A 465 18.21 -4.64 10.52
C VAL A 465 17.27 -5.76 10.94
N PHE A 466 17.55 -6.96 10.47
CA PHE A 466 16.78 -8.16 10.71
C PHE A 466 17.65 -9.20 11.41
N THR A 467 16.98 -10.17 12.04
CA THR A 467 17.61 -11.40 12.53
C THR A 467 16.92 -12.56 11.86
N ALA A 468 17.67 -13.38 11.12
CA ALA A 468 17.10 -14.50 10.38
C ALA A 468 16.37 -15.46 11.34
N SER A 469 15.09 -15.71 11.10
CA SER A 469 14.23 -16.54 11.95
C SER A 469 14.44 -18.05 11.75
N SER A 470 15.05 -18.41 10.62
CA SER A 470 15.51 -19.74 10.24
C SER A 470 16.64 -19.61 9.23
N ASP A 471 17.27 -20.72 8.86
CA ASP A 471 18.15 -20.74 7.70
C ASP A 471 17.36 -20.33 6.45
N GLN A 472 17.73 -19.20 5.86
CA GLN A 472 16.96 -18.56 4.80
C GLN A 472 17.85 -17.97 3.72
N MET A 473 17.39 -18.02 2.47
CA MET A 473 18.12 -17.49 1.32
C MET A 473 17.40 -16.26 0.79
N LEU A 474 18.04 -15.11 0.95
CA LEU A 474 17.51 -13.83 0.50
C LEU A 474 17.28 -13.86 -1.02
N ARG A 475 16.10 -13.40 -1.47
CA ARG A 475 15.70 -13.42 -2.88
C ARG A 475 15.45 -12.02 -3.42
N ALA A 476 14.77 -11.17 -2.65
CA ALA A 476 14.35 -9.85 -3.09
C ALA A 476 14.24 -8.87 -1.92
N VAL A 477 14.24 -7.58 -2.25
CA VAL A 477 14.00 -6.49 -1.30
C VAL A 477 12.82 -5.67 -1.77
N GLY A 478 11.85 -5.48 -0.88
CA GLY A 478 10.69 -4.62 -1.11
C GLY A 478 10.90 -3.22 -0.53
N VAL A 479 10.46 -2.20 -1.25
CA VAL A 479 10.64 -0.80 -0.86
C VAL A 479 9.47 0.08 -1.32
N ALA A 480 9.02 0.99 -0.46
CA ALA A 480 8.11 2.07 -0.87
C ALA A 480 8.90 3.27 -1.44
N THR A 481 8.46 3.82 -2.57
CA THR A 481 9.02 5.02 -3.18
C THR A 481 7.96 6.10 -3.35
N GLY A 482 8.35 7.33 -3.03
CA GLY A 482 7.44 8.48 -3.07
C GLY A 482 7.52 9.33 -4.31
N THR A 483 8.63 9.31 -5.04
CA THR A 483 8.81 10.21 -6.17
C THR A 483 8.91 9.41 -7.47
N PRO A 484 8.20 9.79 -8.54
CA PRO A 484 8.34 9.08 -9.81
C PRO A 484 9.72 9.30 -10.45
N GLY A 485 10.17 8.34 -11.26
CA GLY A 485 11.55 8.33 -11.78
C GLY A 485 12.60 8.10 -10.68
N THR A 486 12.21 7.46 -9.57
CA THR A 486 13.14 7.15 -8.48
C THR A 486 14.04 6.00 -8.86
N THR A 487 15.34 6.18 -8.65
CA THR A 487 16.31 5.08 -8.65
C THR A 487 16.57 4.65 -7.21
N VAL A 488 16.42 3.35 -6.97
CA VAL A 488 16.70 2.70 -5.70
C VAL A 488 17.99 1.91 -5.85
N GLU A 489 18.91 2.10 -4.90
CA GLU A 489 20.08 1.26 -4.70
C GLU A 489 19.93 0.44 -3.42
N VAL A 490 20.14 -0.86 -3.52
CA VAL A 490 20.03 -1.82 -2.41
C VAL A 490 21.39 -2.46 -2.14
N GLN A 491 21.83 -2.43 -0.88
CA GLN A 491 22.98 -3.19 -0.42
C GLN A 491 22.62 -3.97 0.83
N VAL A 492 23.15 -5.18 0.98
CA VAL A 492 22.86 -6.08 2.09
C VAL A 492 24.16 -6.42 2.81
N TYR A 493 24.15 -6.41 4.14
CA TYR A 493 25.31 -6.78 4.96
C TYR A 493 24.97 -7.90 5.93
N ARG A 494 25.82 -8.93 5.99
CA ARG A 494 25.89 -9.85 7.14
C ARG A 494 26.60 -9.15 8.28
N LEU A 495 25.88 -8.84 9.35
CA LEU A 495 26.40 -8.01 10.44
C LEU A 495 27.29 -8.81 11.39
N ASN A 496 28.28 -8.12 11.95
CA ASN A 496 29.17 -8.69 12.97
C ASN A 496 28.45 -8.86 14.31
N GLU A 497 28.92 -9.78 15.16
CA GLU A 497 28.45 -9.87 16.55
C GLU A 497 28.71 -8.54 17.28
N GLY A 498 27.65 -7.93 17.83
CA GLY A 498 27.75 -6.65 18.52
C GLY A 498 27.95 -5.45 17.60
N PHE A 499 27.49 -5.52 16.34
CA PHE A 499 27.54 -4.44 15.37
C PHE A 499 27.09 -3.09 15.97
N GLU A 500 27.79 -2.01 15.62
CA GLU A 500 27.47 -0.65 16.07
C GLU A 500 26.73 0.18 15.01
N SER A 501 26.62 -0.35 13.78
CA SER A 501 26.07 0.35 12.62
C SER A 501 25.46 -0.66 11.63
N PRO A 502 24.44 -0.27 10.83
CA PRO A 502 23.86 -1.15 9.81
C PRO A 502 24.82 -1.53 8.68
N VAL A 503 26.05 -1.01 8.64
CA VAL A 503 27.09 -1.42 7.67
C VAL A 503 28.30 -2.07 8.32
N ASP A 504 28.23 -2.36 9.64
CA ASP A 504 29.29 -3.06 10.37
C ASP A 504 29.19 -4.58 10.15
N GLY A 505 29.59 -4.98 8.95
CA GLY A 505 29.44 -6.34 8.48
C GLY A 505 30.19 -6.60 7.18
N THR A 506 29.95 -7.79 6.61
CA THR A 506 30.45 -8.16 5.29
C THR A 506 29.34 -7.96 4.27
N PRO A 507 29.58 -7.24 3.15
CA PRO A 507 28.58 -7.08 2.12
C PRO A 507 28.23 -8.45 1.50
N VAL A 508 26.95 -8.64 1.22
CA VAL A 508 26.42 -9.80 0.49
C VAL A 508 26.56 -9.58 -1.02
N LEU A 509 26.30 -8.35 -1.49
CA LEU A 509 26.46 -7.98 -2.89
C LEU A 509 27.82 -7.30 -3.12
N ASP A 510 28.53 -7.71 -4.16
CA ASP A 510 29.79 -7.07 -4.59
C ASP A 510 29.61 -5.56 -4.88
N VAL A 511 28.45 -5.21 -5.45
CA VAL A 511 28.00 -3.84 -5.71
C VAL A 511 26.51 -3.72 -5.38
N PRO A 512 26.01 -2.53 -5.00
CA PRO A 512 24.58 -2.35 -4.77
C PRO A 512 23.75 -2.71 -6.01
N GLU A 513 22.65 -3.44 -5.81
CA GLU A 513 21.66 -3.70 -6.87
C GLU A 513 20.85 -2.43 -7.12
N THR A 514 20.54 -2.12 -8.38
CA THR A 514 19.95 -0.82 -8.75
C THR A 514 18.73 -1.01 -9.64
N ALA A 515 17.61 -0.40 -9.25
CA ALA A 515 16.37 -0.38 -10.04
C ALA A 515 15.83 1.05 -10.19
N THR A 516 15.27 1.38 -11.35
CA THR A 516 14.61 2.67 -11.59
C THR A 516 13.14 2.46 -11.92
N PHE A 517 12.27 3.14 -11.17
CA PHE A 517 10.82 3.03 -11.32
C PHE A 517 10.24 4.29 -11.95
N GLU A 518 9.38 4.10 -12.94
CA GLU A 518 8.73 5.22 -13.66
C GLU A 518 7.77 5.98 -12.74
N TYR A 519 7.00 5.25 -11.94
CA TYR A 519 6.04 5.78 -10.97
C TYR A 519 6.52 5.53 -9.54
N GLY A 520 5.97 6.29 -8.58
CA GLY A 520 6.10 5.93 -7.16
C GLY A 520 5.16 4.76 -6.82
N GLY A 521 5.26 4.24 -5.61
CA GLY A 521 4.49 3.07 -5.17
C GLY A 521 5.35 2.11 -4.35
N TYR A 522 4.86 0.88 -4.19
CA TYR A 522 5.64 -0.20 -3.60
C TYR A 522 6.35 -1.00 -4.71
N HIS A 523 7.61 -1.38 -4.52
CA HIS A 523 8.36 -2.12 -5.53
C HIS A 523 9.20 -3.22 -4.93
N ARG A 524 9.20 -4.39 -5.56
CA ARG A 524 10.09 -5.50 -5.26
C ARG A 524 11.28 -5.50 -6.22
N ILE A 525 12.48 -5.54 -5.66
CA ILE A 525 13.76 -5.60 -6.37
C ILE A 525 14.35 -6.99 -6.17
N GLU A 526 14.34 -7.78 -7.23
CA GLU A 526 14.96 -9.12 -7.24
C GLU A 526 16.48 -9.00 -7.12
N LEU A 527 17.07 -9.67 -6.12
CA LEU A 527 18.52 -9.67 -5.88
C LEU A 527 19.23 -10.85 -6.55
N ARG A 528 18.50 -11.90 -6.89
CA ARG A 528 19.00 -13.08 -7.61
C ARG A 528 17.92 -13.65 -8.52
N GLU A 529 18.32 -14.48 -9.49
CA GLU A 529 17.34 -15.23 -10.28
C GLU A 529 16.75 -16.36 -9.42
N PHE A 530 15.42 -16.50 -9.48
CA PHE A 530 14.69 -17.54 -8.77
C PHE A 530 15.22 -18.94 -9.09
N GLY A 531 15.36 -19.78 -8.05
CA GLY A 531 15.86 -21.16 -8.18
C GLY A 531 17.35 -21.28 -8.51
N VAL A 532 18.12 -20.20 -8.44
CA VAL A 532 19.59 -20.25 -8.44
C VAL A 532 20.05 -20.32 -6.99
N ASP A 533 20.63 -21.46 -6.63
CA ASP A 533 21.31 -21.66 -5.33
C ASP A 533 22.62 -20.87 -5.34
N ASP A 534 22.72 -19.90 -4.45
CA ASP A 534 23.92 -19.12 -4.21
C ASP A 534 24.11 -18.95 -2.71
N ASP A 535 25.07 -19.70 -2.15
CA ASP A 535 25.40 -19.69 -0.72
C ASP A 535 25.72 -18.28 -0.21
N ASP A 536 26.13 -17.35 -1.09
CA ASP A 536 26.42 -15.97 -0.72
C ASP A 536 25.17 -15.21 -0.24
N PHE A 537 23.95 -15.69 -0.54
CA PHE A 537 22.68 -15.08 -0.11
C PHE A 537 22.04 -15.74 1.12
N VAL A 538 22.68 -16.78 1.67
CA VAL A 538 22.18 -17.49 2.85
C VAL A 538 22.47 -16.69 4.12
N MET A 539 21.44 -16.58 4.95
CA MET A 539 21.48 -16.10 6.33
C MET A 539 21.15 -17.28 7.25
N GLU A 540 22.09 -17.65 8.12
CA GLU A 540 21.88 -18.71 9.11
C GLU A 540 20.89 -18.26 10.20
N GLU A 541 20.15 -19.20 10.79
CA GLU A 541 19.24 -18.91 11.91
C GLU A 541 19.96 -18.10 13.02
N GLY A 542 19.37 -16.96 13.40
CA GLY A 542 19.91 -16.05 14.41
C GLY A 542 20.98 -15.08 13.91
N GLN A 543 21.40 -15.15 12.64
CA GLN A 543 22.36 -14.22 12.06
C GLN A 543 21.71 -12.84 11.86
N PRO A 544 22.28 -11.76 12.43
CA PRO A 544 21.85 -10.41 12.12
C PRO A 544 22.32 -10.01 10.72
N TYR A 545 21.46 -9.35 9.96
CA TYR A 545 21.80 -8.76 8.68
C TYR A 545 21.03 -7.46 8.46
N SER A 546 21.54 -6.57 7.62
CA SER A 546 20.88 -5.32 7.28
C SER A 546 20.58 -5.22 5.80
N VAL A 547 19.55 -4.47 5.47
CA VAL A 547 19.23 -4.01 4.12
C VAL A 547 19.34 -2.49 4.12
N VAL A 548 20.30 -1.96 3.38
CA VAL A 548 20.56 -0.53 3.19
C VAL A 548 19.99 -0.09 1.86
N VAL A 549 19.16 0.95 1.90
CA VAL A 549 18.45 1.51 0.76
C VAL A 549 18.80 2.98 0.58
N THR A 550 19.17 3.35 -0.64
CA THR A 550 19.27 4.76 -1.05
C THR A 550 18.28 5.03 -2.19
N GLN A 551 17.42 6.04 -2.01
CA GLN A 551 16.45 6.46 -3.04
C GLN A 551 16.86 7.79 -3.64
N ARG A 552 16.81 7.93 -4.97
CA ARG A 552 17.16 9.16 -5.69
C ARG A 552 16.08 9.56 -6.69
N ALA A 553 15.48 10.72 -6.48
CA ALA A 553 14.51 11.29 -7.41
C ALA A 553 15.22 11.89 -8.64
N GLY A 554 14.80 11.49 -9.84
CA GLY A 554 15.36 11.97 -11.11
C GLY A 554 16.51 11.12 -11.66
N GLY A 555 16.57 9.83 -11.31
CA GLY A 555 17.60 8.90 -11.75
C GLY A 555 18.82 8.82 -10.83
N GLU A 556 19.85 8.05 -11.23
CA GLU A 556 21.11 7.84 -10.47
C GLU A 556 21.83 9.15 -10.05
N GLY A 557 21.74 10.20 -10.88
CA GLY A 557 22.30 11.53 -10.58
C GLY A 557 21.36 12.46 -9.82
N GLY A 558 20.22 11.94 -9.36
CA GLY A 558 19.13 12.64 -8.71
C GLY A 558 19.43 13.08 -7.28
N SER A 559 18.47 13.79 -6.68
CA SER A 559 18.56 14.15 -5.25
C SER A 559 18.10 12.98 -4.39
N SER A 560 18.91 12.57 -3.43
CA SER A 560 18.51 11.49 -2.54
C SER A 560 17.52 11.96 -1.48
N TYR A 561 16.68 11.03 -1.04
CA TYR A 561 15.69 11.26 0.00
C TYR A 561 15.45 9.99 0.83
N MET A 562 14.96 10.19 2.05
CA MET A 562 14.39 9.13 2.89
C MET A 562 12.89 9.33 3.00
N GLN A 563 12.16 8.23 3.15
CA GLN A 563 10.70 8.21 3.23
C GLN A 563 10.26 7.42 4.45
N ALA A 564 9.41 8.01 5.30
CA ALA A 564 8.83 7.32 6.46
C ALA A 564 7.30 7.32 6.36
N GLY A 565 6.69 6.17 6.68
CA GLY A 565 5.23 6.05 6.82
C GLY A 565 4.72 6.87 8.00
N MET A 566 3.53 7.45 7.85
CA MET A 566 2.92 8.27 8.89
C MET A 566 1.44 7.95 9.12
N GLY A 567 1.02 8.16 10.36
CA GLY A 567 -0.35 8.00 10.81
C GLY A 567 -0.79 9.09 11.78
N ASN A 568 -2.07 9.08 12.12
CA ASN A 568 -2.58 9.91 13.20
C ASN A 568 -2.27 9.23 14.53
N SER A 569 -1.61 9.92 15.45
CA SER A 569 -1.39 9.37 16.80
C SER A 569 -2.66 9.42 17.66
N LEU A 570 -2.61 8.79 18.83
CA LEU A 570 -3.65 8.87 19.87
C LEU A 570 -3.92 10.31 20.35
N ASN A 571 -2.95 11.22 20.25
CA ASN A 571 -3.14 12.63 20.64
C ASN A 571 -3.91 13.45 19.58
N ASN A 572 -4.13 12.86 18.39
CA ASN A 572 -4.88 13.46 17.30
C ASN A 572 -5.68 12.40 16.52
N PRO A 573 -6.59 11.64 17.17
CA PRO A 573 -7.27 10.54 16.51
C PRO A 573 -8.25 11.09 15.47
N SER A 574 -8.34 10.41 14.32
CA SER A 574 -9.20 10.77 13.20
C SER A 574 -10.64 10.31 13.46
N PRO A 575 -11.63 11.23 13.60
CA PRO A 575 -13.02 10.85 13.75
C PRO A 575 -13.50 10.02 12.56
N ALA A 576 -14.29 8.98 12.82
CA ALA A 576 -14.97 8.28 11.74
C ALA A 576 -16.12 9.14 11.20
N PHE A 577 -16.21 9.25 9.87
CA PHE A 577 -17.21 10.09 9.21
C PHE A 577 -18.55 9.38 8.98
N SER A 578 -18.58 8.04 9.05
CA SER A 578 -19.80 7.27 8.84
C SER A 578 -20.76 7.36 10.04
N PRO A 579 -22.08 7.55 9.81
CA PRO A 579 -23.07 7.57 10.88
C PRO A 579 -23.13 6.29 11.73
N SER A 580 -22.74 5.14 11.19
CA SER A 580 -22.76 3.84 11.91
C SER A 580 -21.73 3.76 13.03
N VAL A 581 -20.65 4.53 12.89
CA VAL A 581 -19.53 4.65 13.86
C VAL A 581 -19.47 6.05 14.48
N ALA A 582 -20.60 6.75 14.50
CA ALA A 582 -20.68 8.08 15.12
C ALA A 582 -20.25 8.02 16.59
N GLY A 583 -19.20 8.77 16.93
CA GLY A 583 -18.62 8.76 18.27
C GLY A 583 -17.37 7.91 18.44
N ALA A 584 -16.89 7.26 17.36
CA ALA A 584 -15.59 6.62 17.29
C ALA A 584 -14.56 7.48 16.55
N ALA A 585 -13.30 7.38 16.94
CA ALA A 585 -12.15 7.87 16.19
C ALA A 585 -11.09 6.78 16.11
N SER A 586 -10.34 6.77 15.02
CA SER A 586 -9.22 5.85 14.80
C SER A 586 -7.88 6.56 14.90
N TYR A 587 -6.86 5.82 15.29
CA TYR A 587 -5.48 6.28 15.31
C TYR A 587 -4.57 5.12 14.92
N SER A 588 -3.37 5.44 14.49
CA SER A 588 -2.32 4.50 14.15
C SER A 588 -1.36 4.38 15.33
N VAL A 589 -0.77 3.20 15.47
CA VAL A 589 0.35 2.90 16.36
C VAL A 589 1.43 2.30 15.48
N GLY A 590 2.60 2.95 15.43
CA GLY A 590 3.82 2.41 14.84
C GLY A 590 4.78 2.00 15.94
N ILE A 591 5.49 0.89 15.77
CA ILE A 591 6.41 0.35 16.78
C ILE A 591 7.84 0.41 16.25
N VAL A 592 8.54 1.49 16.59
CA VAL A 592 9.94 1.71 16.18
C VAL A 592 10.87 1.32 17.32
N ASN A 593 11.32 0.07 17.38
CA ASN A 593 12.22 -0.36 18.46
C ASN A 593 13.68 0.05 18.18
N PRO A 594 14.49 0.28 19.23
CA PRO A 594 15.91 0.52 19.08
C PRO A 594 16.62 -0.63 18.36
N GLY A 595 17.43 -0.29 17.36
CA GLY A 595 18.23 -1.22 16.58
C GLY A 595 17.53 -1.85 15.37
N GLU A 596 16.24 -1.57 15.13
CA GLU A 596 15.51 -2.11 13.98
C GLU A 596 15.72 -1.31 12.70
N SER A 597 15.74 0.02 12.82
CA SER A 597 15.85 0.94 11.68
C SER A 597 16.88 2.03 11.93
N TYR A 598 17.56 2.47 10.86
CA TYR A 598 18.60 3.49 10.93
C TYR A 598 18.48 4.51 9.79
N ALA A 599 18.64 5.79 10.12
CA ALA A 599 18.74 6.87 9.16
C ALA A 599 20.21 7.22 8.92
N GLY A 600 20.61 7.34 7.65
CA GLY A 600 21.97 7.67 7.24
C GLY A 600 22.05 9.06 6.62
N ALA A 601 23.11 9.82 6.93
CA ALA A 601 23.44 11.08 6.25
C ALA A 601 24.95 11.23 6.00
N ARG A 602 25.34 11.81 4.86
CA ARG A 602 26.76 12.15 4.58
C ARG A 602 26.93 13.48 3.86
N ARG A 603 28.00 14.21 4.19
CA ARG A 603 28.32 15.56 3.66
C ARG A 603 29.38 15.57 2.55
N GLY A 604 29.86 14.40 2.16
CA GLY A 604 30.82 14.22 1.08
C GLY A 604 30.52 12.94 0.33
N ALA A 605 30.57 12.97 -1.00
CA ALA A 605 30.33 11.79 -1.83
C ALA A 605 31.28 10.60 -1.57
N ASN A 606 32.45 10.85 -0.95
CA ASN A 606 33.43 9.83 -0.58
C ASN A 606 33.49 9.56 0.93
N ASP A 607 32.64 10.23 1.71
CA ASP A 607 32.57 10.03 3.16
C ASP A 607 31.60 8.88 3.45
N ASP A 608 31.87 8.15 4.54
CA ASP A 608 30.94 7.15 5.06
C ASP A 608 29.67 7.84 5.58
N TYR A 609 28.56 7.11 5.59
CA TYR A 609 27.34 7.58 6.23
C TYR A 609 27.54 7.67 7.75
N GLU A 610 27.17 8.81 8.32
CA GLU A 610 26.82 8.89 9.74
C GLU A 610 25.45 8.23 9.88
N TRP A 611 25.31 7.29 10.81
CA TRP A 611 24.07 6.55 11.07
C TRP A 611 23.52 6.90 12.45
N GLU A 612 22.21 7.13 12.52
CA GLU A 612 21.46 7.33 13.76
C GLU A 612 20.33 6.31 13.83
N ASP A 613 20.06 5.78 15.02
CA ASP A 613 18.93 4.90 15.28
C ASP A 613 17.61 5.64 15.06
N TRP A 614 16.73 5.09 14.21
CA TRP A 614 15.48 5.73 13.84
C TRP A 614 14.56 5.93 15.05
N SER A 615 14.61 5.06 16.05
CA SER A 615 13.81 5.21 17.28
C SER A 615 14.21 6.47 18.07
N ASP A 616 15.49 6.86 18.07
CA ASP A 616 15.95 8.11 18.70
C ASP A 616 15.51 9.34 17.89
N VAL A 617 15.52 9.23 16.56
CA VAL A 617 15.05 10.29 15.66
C VAL A 617 13.53 10.51 15.82
N VAL A 618 12.72 9.45 15.77
CA VAL A 618 11.26 9.52 15.95
C VAL A 618 10.90 10.11 17.31
N ARG A 619 11.50 9.62 18.41
CA ARG A 619 11.31 10.21 19.75
C ARG A 619 11.63 11.70 19.80
N SER A 620 12.64 12.14 19.05
CA SER A 620 13.04 13.55 18.97
C SER A 620 12.06 14.38 18.12
N ILE A 621 11.50 13.80 17.05
CA ILE A 621 10.45 14.42 16.23
C ILE A 621 9.19 14.62 17.09
N GLU A 622 8.72 13.58 17.77
CA GLU A 622 7.53 13.64 18.64
C GLU A 622 7.65 14.71 19.73
N ALA A 623 8.82 14.79 20.37
CA ALA A 623 9.11 15.81 21.37
C ALA A 623 9.08 17.24 20.79
N SER A 624 9.26 17.37 19.48
CA SER A 624 9.31 18.64 18.74
C SER A 624 8.00 19.01 18.02
N SER A 625 7.11 18.04 17.73
CA SER A 625 5.87 18.21 16.94
C SER A 625 4.56 17.98 17.72
N GLU A 626 4.59 18.11 19.05
CA GLU A 626 3.45 17.85 19.96
C GLU A 626 2.96 16.38 19.98
N GLY A 627 3.69 15.45 19.36
CA GLY A 627 3.37 14.02 19.34
C GLY A 627 1.99 13.71 18.76
N LYS A 628 1.61 14.42 17.68
CA LYS A 628 0.31 14.27 16.99
C LYS A 628 0.37 13.36 15.76
N VAL A 629 1.56 13.15 15.22
CA VAL A 629 1.84 12.26 14.09
C VAL A 629 2.54 11.02 14.63
N GLU A 630 2.10 9.86 14.18
CA GLU A 630 2.75 8.57 14.43
C GLU A 630 3.67 8.24 13.26
N TYR A 631 4.84 7.66 13.53
CA TYR A 631 5.77 7.17 12.53
C TYR A 631 6.01 5.69 12.71
N ASP A 632 6.35 5.03 11.61
CA ASP A 632 6.76 3.62 11.59
C ASP A 632 8.22 3.49 11.13
N ASN A 633 8.76 2.28 11.17
CA ASN A 633 10.01 1.89 10.53
C ASN A 633 9.98 2.18 9.03
N PHE A 634 11.18 2.21 8.42
CA PHE A 634 11.26 2.39 6.98
C PHE A 634 10.62 1.20 6.28
N SER A 635 9.85 1.46 5.22
CA SER A 635 9.23 0.39 4.41
C SER A 635 10.28 -0.28 3.55
N ILE A 636 11.07 -1.14 4.19
CA ILE A 636 12.13 -1.98 3.65
C ILE A 636 11.84 -3.38 4.15
N LYS A 637 11.59 -4.31 3.22
CA LYS A 637 11.26 -5.70 3.51
C LYS A 637 12.25 -6.62 2.82
N ALA A 638 12.64 -7.71 3.47
CA ALA A 638 13.49 -8.74 2.90
C ALA A 638 12.68 -10.02 2.67
N TYR A 639 12.62 -10.46 1.42
CA TYR A 639 11.94 -11.68 1.01
C TYR A 639 12.96 -12.80 0.88
N SER A 640 12.71 -13.93 1.54
CA SER A 640 13.62 -15.07 1.56
C SER A 640 12.89 -16.39 1.35
N ASP A 641 13.56 -17.35 0.72
CA ASP A 641 13.10 -18.74 0.66
C ASP A 641 13.74 -19.55 1.81
N PRO A 642 13.03 -20.47 2.46
CA PRO A 642 13.61 -21.30 3.53
C PRO A 642 14.62 -22.28 2.96
N VAL A 643 15.75 -22.46 3.65
CA VAL A 643 16.83 -23.38 3.25
C VAL A 643 16.92 -24.53 4.24
N THR A 644 16.99 -25.76 3.72
CA THR A 644 17.40 -26.91 4.54
C THR A 644 18.89 -27.10 4.37
N ILE A 645 19.70 -26.69 5.35
CA ILE A 645 21.13 -27.01 5.36
C ILE A 645 21.28 -28.51 5.67
N GLU A 646 21.61 -29.34 4.68
CA GLU A 646 21.96 -30.73 4.94
C GLU A 646 23.24 -30.76 5.82
N GLU A 647 23.11 -31.17 7.09
CA GLU A 647 24.27 -31.38 7.93
C GLU A 647 25.25 -32.34 7.21
N PRO A 648 26.56 -32.03 7.17
CA PRO A 648 27.51 -32.87 6.48
C PRO A 648 27.49 -34.26 7.12
N THR A 649 27.06 -35.26 6.33
CA THR A 649 27.07 -36.66 6.76
C THR A 649 28.44 -37.01 7.34
N VAL A 650 28.49 -37.21 8.65
CA VAL A 650 29.69 -37.72 9.32
C VAL A 650 30.00 -39.06 8.65
N PRO A 651 31.16 -39.24 7.99
CA PRO A 651 31.48 -40.52 7.40
C PRO A 651 31.46 -41.56 8.51
N GLU A 652 30.61 -42.58 8.41
CA GLU A 652 30.63 -43.69 9.36
C GLU A 652 32.07 -44.17 9.52
N GLU A 653 32.60 -44.09 10.75
CA GLU A 653 33.90 -44.66 11.06
C GLU A 653 33.88 -46.14 10.60
N PRO A 654 34.93 -46.62 9.91
CA PRO A 654 34.96 -47.99 9.44
C PRO A 654 34.84 -48.92 10.63
N THR A 655 33.70 -49.63 10.69
CA THR A 655 33.41 -50.59 11.74
C THR A 655 34.51 -51.65 11.80
N VAL A 656 35.30 -51.61 12.88
CA VAL A 656 36.26 -52.68 13.19
C VAL A 656 35.45 -53.93 13.54
N PRO A 657 35.64 -55.07 12.86
CA PRO A 657 34.84 -56.25 13.15
C PRO A 657 35.22 -56.81 14.52
N VAL A 658 34.30 -56.70 15.48
CA VAL A 658 34.42 -57.35 16.79
C VAL A 658 34.15 -58.85 16.64
N ALA A 659 35.07 -59.66 17.15
CA ALA A 659 35.01 -61.11 17.17
C ALA A 659 33.83 -61.64 18.03
N PRO A 660 33.29 -62.83 17.75
CA PRO A 660 32.10 -63.33 18.42
C PRO A 660 32.44 -64.07 19.72
N GLU A 661 31.91 -63.58 20.85
CA GLU A 661 31.67 -64.36 22.08
C GLU A 661 30.30 -63.87 22.60
N GLY A 662 29.24 -64.68 22.65
CA GLY A 662 29.03 -65.81 23.56
C GLY A 662 27.90 -65.41 24.55
N PRO A 663 26.82 -66.21 24.75
CA PRO A 663 25.61 -65.72 25.41
C PRO A 663 25.60 -65.90 26.94
N ASP A 664 24.68 -65.15 27.55
CA ASP A 664 24.03 -65.33 28.87
C ASP A 664 24.62 -64.62 30.10
N GLY A 665 23.76 -63.77 30.71
CA GLY A 665 23.87 -63.34 32.11
C GLY A 665 23.01 -62.11 32.45
N PRO A 666 21.99 -62.19 33.31
CA PRO A 666 21.01 -61.12 33.51
C PRO A 666 21.34 -60.15 34.66
N ALA A 667 20.78 -58.94 34.54
CA ALA A 667 20.34 -57.98 35.56
C ALA A 667 21.17 -57.77 36.83
N ASN A 668 21.61 -56.51 37.06
CA ASN A 668 21.27 -55.85 38.32
C ASN A 668 21.38 -54.31 38.29
N SER A 669 20.48 -53.75 39.09
CA SER A 669 20.33 -52.39 39.63
C SER A 669 21.62 -51.68 40.06
N ASP A 670 21.69 -50.35 39.91
CA ASP A 670 21.30 -49.42 40.98
C ASP A 670 21.49 -47.95 40.60
N ALA A 671 20.73 -47.12 41.30
CA ALA A 671 20.52 -45.68 41.17
C ALA A 671 21.74 -44.79 41.48
N SER A 672 21.76 -43.57 40.93
CA SER A 672 21.51 -42.34 41.73
C SER A 672 21.77 -41.07 40.90
N ALA A 673 20.99 -40.05 41.25
CA ALA A 673 20.70 -38.82 40.54
C ALA A 673 21.74 -37.69 40.72
N SER A 674 21.70 -36.72 39.81
CA SER A 674 21.62 -35.30 40.18
C SER A 674 21.29 -34.40 38.97
N ASP A 675 20.14 -33.74 39.08
CA ASP A 675 19.70 -32.45 38.53
C ASP A 675 20.55 -31.71 37.48
N ALA A 676 19.91 -31.40 36.35
CA ALA A 676 19.91 -30.06 35.74
C ALA A 676 18.67 -29.90 34.85
N SER A 677 18.06 -28.73 34.90
CA SER A 677 16.77 -28.34 34.34
C SER A 677 16.63 -28.61 32.84
N ALA A 678 15.55 -29.29 32.46
CA ALA A 678 15.07 -29.34 31.08
C ALA A 678 14.42 -28.00 30.70
N LEU A 679 14.99 -27.31 29.72
CA LEU A 679 14.26 -26.40 28.84
C LEU A 679 13.39 -27.25 27.92
N ALA A 680 12.13 -26.86 27.80
CA ALA A 680 11.13 -27.51 26.97
C ALA A 680 11.56 -27.42 25.50
N LYS A 681 11.56 -28.56 24.82
CA LYS A 681 11.57 -28.64 23.37
C LYS A 681 10.21 -28.18 22.86
N THR A 682 10.17 -27.08 22.12
CA THR A 682 9.23 -26.91 21.00
C THR A 682 9.68 -27.93 19.93
N GLY A 683 8.87 -28.72 19.26
CA GLY A 683 7.43 -28.67 19.06
C GLY A 683 7.22 -28.95 17.58
N ASP A 684 7.45 -30.21 17.16
CA ASP A 684 7.11 -30.68 15.81
C ASP A 684 5.65 -30.30 15.50
N ARG A 685 5.47 -29.50 14.45
CA ARG A 685 4.15 -29.09 13.94
C ARG A 685 3.40 -30.34 13.44
N ALA A 686 2.26 -30.63 14.05
CA ALA A 686 1.19 -31.39 13.43
C ALA A 686 0.09 -30.38 13.05
N GLN A 687 -0.01 -30.02 11.78
CA GLN A 687 -1.05 -29.14 11.28
C GLN A 687 -2.39 -29.90 11.11
N PRO A 688 -3.54 -29.26 11.39
CA PRO A 688 -4.84 -29.78 10.97
C PRO A 688 -5.02 -29.56 9.47
N GLY A 689 -5.09 -30.66 8.70
CA GLY A 689 -5.30 -30.60 7.26
C GLY A 689 -6.69 -30.05 6.89
N LEU A 690 -6.71 -29.11 5.95
CA LEU A 690 -7.87 -28.83 5.10
C LEU A 690 -8.20 -30.09 4.26
N PRO A 691 -9.49 -30.43 4.06
CA PRO A 691 -9.86 -31.62 3.31
C PRO A 691 -9.59 -31.43 1.81
N ILE A 692 -8.54 -32.09 1.31
CA ILE A 692 -8.26 -32.24 -0.12
C ILE A 692 -9.44 -32.94 -0.80
N PHE A 693 -10.21 -32.20 -1.61
CA PHE A 693 -11.00 -32.80 -2.69
C PHE A 693 -10.16 -32.77 -3.97
N LEU A 694 -9.66 -33.94 -4.36
CA LEU A 694 -9.02 -34.19 -5.64
C LEU A 694 -9.96 -33.76 -6.79
N ILE A 695 -9.64 -32.64 -7.45
CA ILE A 695 -10.06 -32.39 -8.83
C ILE A 695 -8.92 -32.91 -9.70
N GLU A 696 -9.13 -34.06 -10.34
CA GLU A 696 -8.20 -34.58 -11.36
C GLU A 696 -8.21 -33.63 -12.58
N PHE A 697 -7.21 -32.77 -12.73
CA PHE A 697 -6.83 -32.21 -14.02
C PHE A 697 -5.53 -32.85 -14.50
N SER A 698 -5.68 -33.83 -15.39
CA SER A 698 -4.58 -34.45 -16.11
C SER A 698 -4.08 -33.51 -17.22
N ALA A 699 -3.04 -32.71 -16.95
CA ALA A 699 -2.20 -32.09 -17.97
C ALA A 699 -0.80 -31.67 -17.48
N LEU A 700 -0.14 -32.44 -16.61
CA LEU A 700 1.31 -32.29 -16.37
C LEU A 700 2.08 -32.82 -17.58
N GLY A 701 2.46 -31.93 -18.49
CA GLY A 701 3.32 -32.26 -19.63
C GLY A 701 3.77 -31.09 -20.49
N ALA A 702 3.31 -29.86 -20.26
CA ALA A 702 3.61 -28.71 -21.13
C ALA A 702 4.33 -27.53 -20.47
N LEU A 703 4.35 -27.42 -19.12
CA LEU A 703 4.91 -26.25 -18.42
C LEU A 703 6.42 -26.03 -18.64
N ALA A 704 7.22 -27.08 -18.75
CA ALA A 704 8.68 -26.93 -18.87
C ALA A 704 9.17 -26.52 -20.29
N ALA A 705 8.32 -26.59 -21.32
CA ALA A 705 8.76 -26.38 -22.71
C ALA A 705 8.46 -24.98 -23.27
N PHE A 706 7.55 -24.22 -22.65
CA PHE A 706 7.14 -22.90 -23.17
C PHE A 706 7.94 -21.73 -22.61
N ALA A 707 8.47 -21.82 -21.38
CA ALA A 707 9.35 -20.80 -20.78
C ALA A 707 10.65 -20.57 -21.59
N ALA A 708 11.14 -21.59 -22.30
CA ALA A 708 12.37 -21.50 -23.08
C ALA A 708 12.23 -20.81 -24.46
N MET A 709 11.02 -20.61 -24.99
CA MET A 709 10.84 -20.12 -26.38
C MET A 709 10.54 -18.61 -26.53
N ARG A 710 10.26 -17.87 -25.44
CA ARG A 710 10.06 -16.40 -25.52
C ARG A 710 11.29 -15.55 -25.13
N ARG A 711 12.32 -16.12 -24.48
CA ARG A 711 13.52 -15.40 -24.00
C ARG A 711 14.58 -15.01 -25.08
N THR A 712 14.29 -15.07 -26.38
CA THR A 712 15.26 -14.67 -27.45
C THR A 712 14.82 -13.47 -28.30
N GLY A 713 14.14 -12.50 -27.69
CA GLY A 713 13.49 -11.41 -28.43
C GLY A 713 13.60 -9.98 -27.90
N ARG A 714 14.48 -9.64 -26.94
CA ARG A 714 14.73 -8.22 -26.58
C ARG A 714 16.20 -8.00 -26.21
N CYS A 715 17.03 -7.88 -27.23
CA CYS A 715 18.31 -7.20 -27.15
C CYS A 715 18.66 -6.67 -28.54
N GLN A 716 18.23 -5.42 -28.82
CA GLN A 716 18.77 -4.45 -29.79
C GLN A 716 17.69 -3.43 -30.19
N ARG A 717 17.54 -2.36 -29.41
CA ARG A 717 17.78 -0.95 -29.81
C ARG A 717 17.26 0.02 -28.78
#